data_AF-A0A446CCW1-F1
#
_entry.id   AF-A0A446CCW1-F1
#
_cell.length_a   1.000
_cell.length_b   1.000
_cell.length_c   1.000
_cell.angle_alpha   90.00
_cell.angle_beta   90.00
_cell.angle_gamma   90.00
#
_symmetry.space_group_name_H-M   'P 1'
#
loop_
_entity.id
_entity.type
_entity.pdbx_description
1 polymer ?
#
loop_
_entity_poly.entity_id
_entity_poly.type
_entity_poly.pdbx_seq_one_letter_code
_entity_poly.pdbx_strand_id
1 'polypeptide(L)'
;MPGIQLNSFANHAQGAADSRFTLDDNGGLQSTGKRNIGNLFTRAWDCMTRSDAQVAANKAAANSFVSALREEYGDEIANVMSRDLQAQVSKGRPLTGYRIEQVLAKADRMSTHIQAQNGQLLDGCLPALTDWALRVTGGSSHPSVLGRAQTVQVLRQAIEGSQAFQQHAFQNAAHMLMDMFGEDGAGQAAQEFFDHFKGTAKQALEHEVSVRLMPGSTALRDTCGDDVINHCFSTLPGEEQGKLREIEAYLGDTIKESLRMDGKMSPSKVGVYVGMHEYLESSVEHLSGLDTSGMSDVEKSYVDAMRDDALLMQGMIKDRLGLQGLTSGQMRALTDVNRDAGMLEQDVGEGRLQQADQACRGLAQSLGDSLEILRGVAPGNAETRMVLTSVMERGESALSMARDLPGAVTKGLRSEDMVSSSHDARDVLARLGEGGFDGPDIAWMHAQGLNVGDTVMRFSSEQIQLLKVQGLSIELGLQYLDKGVPIHQRTLVDDYRDELIVGVPKALGGGQVSKPYDVTYGRDRMVYKEPQINPETGEESGFGPSSRVLGIDPGKPQMTVRNVATRVVDELLGFNLVPDTRIGVLDGKLGLVMGFAEGIAPRYTVDTDDTSRQWGQMVMAYGDENPDLLQSVKDGDPETVTVLMDLVRANDSRYELGAFDVTDTEQARQILQLADGSPDERETAQTLLRGLPGKIEDGRVIQELRITAMRQRGDRDLEFDDPVVRQGLVKLQLLDALTAQGDRHQANYIVTQDAGGRYTGVVAIDNDQAFGTKIGNPNDLLRRVSGKMVMGPDGVMRGGTQNLNGVMLPGVVDRDMKAAFDEMTPEALRAQLAGLLPDQEIELAAQRLAVIKSHLQQLERNGMVIDPADWGGDKVTAALQDEHSSYVARDRKYIGQLRQEEDLENQASL
;
A
#
# COMPACT_ATOMS: atom_id res chain seq x y z
N MET A 1 -32.45 -33.57 5.49
CA MET A 1 -33.92 -33.38 5.55
C MET A 1 -34.28 -32.39 4.46
N PRO A 2 -35.38 -32.58 3.70
CA PRO A 2 -35.85 -31.55 2.77
C PRO A 2 -36.06 -30.25 3.56
N GLY A 3 -35.47 -29.15 3.09
CA GLY A 3 -35.59 -27.84 3.74
C GLY A 3 -37.06 -27.42 3.80
N ILE A 4 -37.51 -26.94 4.96
CA ILE A 4 -38.85 -26.36 5.08
C ILE A 4 -38.83 -25.05 4.30
N GLN A 5 -39.66 -24.97 3.26
CA GLN A 5 -39.79 -23.78 2.42
C GLN A 5 -40.23 -22.57 3.24
N LEU A 6 -39.72 -21.39 2.91
CA LEU A 6 -40.00 -20.16 3.66
C LEU A 6 -41.50 -19.83 3.72
N ASN A 7 -42.22 -20.09 2.63
CA ASN A 7 -43.67 -19.94 2.53
C ASN A 7 -44.43 -20.77 3.56
N SER A 8 -43.89 -21.93 3.97
CA SER A 8 -44.49 -22.73 5.04
C SER A 8 -44.43 -22.00 6.37
N PHE A 9 -43.32 -21.32 6.71
CA PHE A 9 -43.24 -20.50 7.93
C PHE A 9 -44.16 -19.27 7.87
N ALA A 10 -44.23 -18.59 6.72
CA ALA A 10 -45.07 -17.42 6.52
C ALA A 10 -46.57 -17.73 6.69
N ASN A 11 -47.05 -18.80 6.05
CA ASN A 11 -48.46 -19.23 6.13
C ASN A 11 -48.88 -19.57 7.57
N HIS A 12 -48.00 -20.21 8.32
CA HIS A 12 -48.26 -20.55 9.72
C HIS A 12 -48.29 -19.31 10.62
N ALA A 13 -47.44 -18.32 10.34
CA ALA A 13 -47.38 -17.09 11.12
C ALA A 13 -48.65 -16.23 10.94
N GLN A 14 -49.11 -16.04 9.70
CA GLN A 14 -50.27 -15.21 9.36
C GLN A 14 -51.59 -15.72 9.99
N GLY A 15 -51.72 -17.03 10.19
CA GLY A 15 -52.90 -17.64 10.83
C GLY A 15 -52.93 -17.50 12.35
N ALA A 16 -51.79 -17.22 13.00
CA ALA A 16 -51.71 -17.15 14.46
C ALA A 16 -50.41 -16.48 14.97
N ALA A 17 -50.36 -15.15 14.99
CA ALA A 17 -49.21 -14.37 15.45
C ALA A 17 -48.72 -14.75 16.88
N ASP A 18 -49.63 -15.19 17.76
CA ASP A 18 -49.30 -15.61 19.12
C ASP A 18 -48.80 -17.06 19.22
N SER A 19 -48.83 -17.84 18.15
CA SER A 19 -48.41 -19.25 18.20
C SER A 19 -46.90 -19.39 18.35
N ARG A 20 -46.49 -20.37 19.15
CA ARG A 20 -45.12 -20.89 19.24
C ARG A 20 -44.96 -22.03 18.24
N PHE A 21 -43.83 -22.09 17.54
CA PHE A 21 -43.55 -23.12 16.54
C PHE A 21 -42.36 -23.98 16.94
N THR A 22 -42.50 -25.30 16.70
CA THR A 22 -41.42 -26.29 16.80
C THR A 22 -41.46 -27.21 15.60
N LEU A 23 -40.43 -28.05 15.43
CA LEU A 23 -40.52 -29.19 14.53
C LEU A 23 -41.21 -30.37 15.23
N ASP A 24 -41.97 -31.16 14.48
CA ASP A 24 -42.43 -32.49 14.89
C ASP A 24 -41.34 -33.54 14.65
N ASP A 25 -41.61 -34.79 15.06
CA ASP A 25 -40.67 -35.90 14.94
C ASP A 25 -40.34 -36.24 13.47
N ASN A 26 -41.14 -35.77 12.52
CA ASN A 26 -40.92 -35.92 11.07
C ASN A 26 -40.25 -34.69 10.44
N GLY A 27 -39.88 -33.68 11.24
CA GLY A 27 -39.29 -32.43 10.76
C GLY A 27 -40.31 -31.44 10.18
N GLY A 28 -41.60 -31.68 10.34
CA GLY A 28 -42.68 -30.75 9.94
C GLY A 28 -42.85 -29.60 10.94
N LEU A 29 -43.19 -28.41 10.46
CA LEU A 29 -43.47 -27.26 11.34
C LEU A 29 -44.84 -27.43 12.00
N GLN A 30 -44.90 -27.41 13.33
CA GLN A 30 -46.14 -27.50 14.11
C GLN A 30 -46.29 -26.37 15.14
N SER A 31 -47.53 -25.96 15.42
CA SER A 31 -47.85 -24.99 16.47
C SER A 31 -47.98 -25.71 17.82
N THR A 32 -47.24 -25.25 18.84
CA THR A 32 -47.21 -25.85 20.18
C THR A 32 -48.00 -25.08 21.23
N GLY A 33 -48.75 -24.06 20.81
CA GLY A 33 -49.65 -23.28 21.67
C GLY A 33 -49.48 -21.76 21.54
N LYS A 34 -50.38 -21.00 22.19
CA LYS A 34 -50.38 -19.53 22.17
C LYS A 34 -49.47 -18.95 23.26
N ARG A 35 -48.80 -17.84 22.95
CA ARG A 35 -48.01 -17.04 23.87
C ARG A 35 -48.94 -16.29 24.80
N ASN A 36 -48.83 -16.53 26.10
CA ASN A 36 -49.55 -15.77 27.11
C ASN A 36 -48.87 -14.39 27.29
N ILE A 37 -49.40 -13.35 26.62
CA ILE A 37 -48.76 -12.02 26.55
C ILE A 37 -48.80 -11.29 27.90
N GLY A 38 -49.83 -11.55 28.72
CA GLY A 38 -50.11 -10.76 29.93
C GLY A 38 -49.28 -11.08 31.18
N ASN A 39 -48.45 -12.13 31.19
CA ASN A 39 -47.73 -12.53 32.40
C ASN A 39 -46.22 -12.73 32.14
N LEU A 40 -45.42 -11.71 32.50
CA LEU A 40 -43.97 -11.71 32.38
C LEU A 40 -43.33 -12.85 33.20
N PHE A 41 -43.90 -13.18 34.35
CA PHE A 41 -43.44 -14.27 35.22
C PHE A 41 -43.68 -15.64 34.59
N THR A 42 -44.83 -15.86 33.96
CA THR A 42 -45.09 -17.12 33.23
C THR A 42 -44.09 -17.31 32.08
N ARG A 43 -43.67 -16.22 31.42
CA ARG A 43 -42.65 -16.29 30.35
C ARG A 43 -41.26 -16.62 30.88
N ALA A 44 -40.87 -16.05 32.02
CA ALA A 44 -39.61 -16.37 32.68
C ALA A 44 -39.63 -17.81 33.21
N TRP A 45 -40.75 -18.25 33.79
CA TRP A 45 -40.95 -19.61 34.29
C TRP A 45 -40.91 -20.65 33.17
N ASP A 46 -41.65 -20.45 32.07
CA ASP A 46 -41.56 -21.28 30.86
C ASP A 46 -40.13 -21.33 30.30
N CYS A 47 -39.35 -20.25 30.47
CA CYS A 47 -37.95 -20.25 30.03
C CYS A 47 -37.10 -21.19 30.88
N MET A 48 -37.37 -21.28 32.19
CA MET A 48 -36.62 -22.07 33.18
C MET A 48 -37.07 -23.54 33.27
N THR A 49 -38.28 -23.89 32.84
CA THR A 49 -38.86 -25.24 33.02
C THR A 49 -38.94 -26.09 31.75
N ARG A 50 -38.37 -25.65 30.63
CA ARG A 50 -38.33 -26.43 29.38
C ARG A 50 -37.41 -27.64 29.49
N SER A 51 -37.84 -28.77 28.93
CA SER A 51 -36.97 -29.94 28.80
C SER A 51 -35.91 -29.72 27.71
N ASP A 52 -34.78 -30.43 27.81
CA ASP A 52 -33.72 -30.36 26.79
C ASP A 52 -34.22 -30.74 25.39
N ALA A 53 -35.15 -31.69 25.30
CA ALA A 53 -35.81 -32.08 24.05
C ALA A 53 -36.59 -30.90 23.42
N GLN A 54 -37.30 -30.12 24.23
CA GLN A 54 -38.01 -28.93 23.75
C GLN A 54 -37.02 -27.83 23.32
N VAL A 55 -35.92 -27.65 24.05
CA VAL A 55 -34.86 -26.69 23.67
C VAL A 55 -34.24 -27.10 22.33
N ALA A 56 -33.93 -28.38 22.13
CA ALA A 56 -33.38 -28.90 20.88
C ALA A 56 -34.34 -28.73 19.69
N ALA A 57 -35.63 -29.07 19.87
CA ALA A 57 -36.65 -28.89 18.83
C ALA A 57 -36.84 -27.42 18.42
N ASN A 58 -36.77 -26.49 19.39
CA ASN A 58 -36.81 -25.05 19.12
C ASN A 58 -35.59 -24.56 18.32
N LYS A 59 -34.38 -25.03 18.67
CA LYS A 59 -33.16 -24.71 17.92
C LYS A 59 -33.23 -25.22 16.48
N ALA A 60 -33.71 -26.45 16.30
CA ALA A 60 -33.86 -27.05 14.97
C ALA A 60 -34.84 -26.27 14.09
N ALA A 61 -35.98 -25.82 14.65
CA ALA A 61 -36.94 -24.97 13.95
C ALA A 61 -36.30 -23.62 13.55
N ALA A 62 -35.57 -22.98 14.47
CA ALA A 62 -34.89 -21.71 14.20
C ALA A 62 -33.80 -21.82 13.12
N ASN A 63 -32.98 -22.88 13.16
CA ASN A 63 -31.95 -23.12 12.16
C ASN A 63 -32.53 -23.46 10.78
N SER A 64 -33.64 -24.20 10.75
CA SER A 64 -34.36 -24.50 9.50
C SER A 64 -34.92 -23.22 8.89
N PHE A 65 -35.46 -22.32 9.71
CA PHE A 65 -35.93 -21.01 9.26
C PHE A 65 -34.79 -20.13 8.73
N VAL A 66 -33.63 -20.09 9.40
CA VAL A 66 -32.44 -19.37 8.89
C VAL A 66 -31.94 -19.95 7.57
N SER A 67 -31.99 -21.28 7.40
CA SER A 67 -31.61 -21.93 6.15
C SER A 67 -32.56 -21.58 5.00
N ALA A 68 -33.87 -21.54 5.26
CA ALA A 68 -34.86 -21.10 4.29
C ALA A 68 -34.69 -19.61 3.90
N LEU A 69 -34.30 -18.77 4.86
CA LEU A 69 -33.96 -17.36 4.59
C LEU A 69 -32.74 -17.25 3.67
N ARG A 70 -31.75 -18.13 3.82
CA ARG A 70 -30.55 -18.16 2.98
C ARG A 70 -30.84 -18.56 1.54
N GLU A 71 -31.73 -19.53 1.34
CA GLU A 71 -32.15 -19.98 0.00
C GLU A 71 -32.92 -18.90 -0.75
N GLU A 72 -33.85 -18.21 -0.08
CA GLU A 72 -34.70 -17.18 -0.69
C GLU A 72 -33.98 -15.83 -0.86
N TYR A 73 -33.33 -15.33 0.20
CA TYR A 73 -32.78 -13.97 0.28
C TYR A 73 -31.25 -13.90 0.24
N GLY A 74 -30.54 -15.03 0.14
CA GLY A 74 -29.08 -15.09 0.14
C GLY A 74 -28.43 -15.05 1.53
N ASP A 75 -27.11 -15.30 1.56
CA ASP A 75 -26.32 -15.48 2.78
C ASP A 75 -26.27 -14.25 3.68
N GLU A 76 -26.17 -13.06 3.09
CA GLU A 76 -25.97 -11.80 3.81
C GLU A 76 -27.17 -11.46 4.70
N ILE A 77 -28.37 -11.47 4.12
CA ILE A 77 -29.62 -11.24 4.85
C ILE A 77 -29.83 -12.34 5.90
N ALA A 78 -29.60 -13.61 5.53
CA ALA A 78 -29.75 -14.73 6.46
C ALA A 78 -28.82 -14.62 7.69
N ASN A 79 -27.58 -14.15 7.51
CA ASN A 79 -26.63 -13.96 8.61
C ASN A 79 -27.04 -12.82 9.56
N VAL A 80 -27.58 -11.71 9.03
CA VAL A 80 -28.15 -10.64 9.87
C VAL A 80 -29.38 -11.14 10.63
N MET A 81 -30.29 -11.86 9.96
CA MET A 81 -31.47 -12.43 10.60
C MET A 81 -31.12 -13.50 11.63
N SER A 82 -30.05 -14.27 11.41
CA SER A 82 -29.54 -15.24 12.39
C SER A 82 -29.06 -14.56 13.67
N ARG A 83 -28.40 -13.40 13.57
CA ARG A 83 -28.01 -12.59 14.74
C ARG A 83 -29.22 -12.08 15.51
N ASP A 84 -30.25 -11.61 14.81
CA ASP A 84 -31.54 -11.25 15.42
C ASP A 84 -32.23 -12.45 16.10
N LEU A 85 -32.00 -13.66 15.58
CA LEU A 85 -32.52 -14.91 16.12
C LEU A 85 -31.54 -15.62 17.07
N GLN A 86 -30.47 -14.96 17.51
CA GLN A 86 -29.41 -15.60 18.27
C GLN A 86 -29.93 -16.28 19.55
N ALA A 87 -30.94 -15.72 20.20
CA ALA A 87 -31.53 -16.34 21.39
C ALA A 87 -32.35 -17.61 21.07
N GLN A 88 -32.94 -17.70 19.88
CA GLN A 88 -33.65 -18.87 19.38
C GLN A 88 -32.63 -19.94 18.94
N VAL A 89 -31.61 -19.54 18.20
CA VAL A 89 -30.54 -20.41 17.67
C VAL A 89 -29.66 -20.98 18.80
N SER A 90 -29.16 -20.13 19.71
CA SER A 90 -28.19 -20.54 20.75
C SER A 90 -28.85 -21.06 22.03
N LYS A 91 -29.99 -20.49 22.44
CA LYS A 91 -30.66 -20.82 23.71
C LYS A 91 -31.96 -21.60 23.54
N GLY A 92 -32.32 -21.96 22.30
CA GLY A 92 -33.54 -22.72 21.98
C GLY A 92 -34.81 -22.05 22.46
N ARG A 93 -34.88 -20.71 22.43
CA ARG A 93 -36.14 -19.99 22.69
C ARG A 93 -37.15 -20.33 21.58
N PRO A 94 -38.45 -20.48 21.92
CA PRO A 94 -39.46 -20.75 20.90
C PRO A 94 -39.51 -19.65 19.84
N LEU A 95 -39.57 -20.07 18.58
CA LEU A 95 -39.81 -19.18 17.45
C LEU A 95 -41.32 -18.92 17.38
N THR A 96 -41.76 -17.66 17.48
CA THR A 96 -43.19 -17.31 17.49
C THR A 96 -43.62 -16.75 16.14
N GLY A 97 -44.91 -16.86 15.80
CA GLY A 97 -45.47 -16.31 14.56
C GLY A 97 -45.14 -14.84 14.37
N TYR A 98 -45.36 -14.06 15.43
CA TYR A 98 -44.96 -12.65 15.45
C TYR A 98 -43.47 -12.45 15.16
N ARG A 99 -42.56 -13.32 15.66
CA ARG A 99 -41.12 -13.15 15.43
C ARG A 99 -40.75 -13.54 14.00
N ILE A 100 -41.39 -14.56 13.43
CA ILE A 100 -41.25 -14.95 12.03
C ILE A 100 -41.70 -13.80 11.13
N GLU A 101 -42.90 -13.24 11.35
CA GLU A 101 -43.41 -12.08 10.59
C GLU A 101 -42.46 -10.88 10.67
N GLN A 102 -41.95 -10.57 11.86
CA GLN A 102 -41.02 -9.44 12.02
C GLN A 102 -39.67 -9.68 11.30
N VAL A 103 -39.16 -10.92 11.33
CA VAL A 103 -37.92 -11.28 10.62
C VAL A 103 -38.13 -11.30 9.11
N LEU A 104 -39.22 -11.87 8.61
CA LEU A 104 -39.58 -11.86 7.19
C LEU A 104 -39.77 -10.43 6.68
N ALA A 105 -40.57 -9.61 7.38
CA ALA A 105 -40.76 -8.22 6.99
C ALA A 105 -39.46 -7.41 7.03
N LYS A 106 -38.51 -7.77 7.92
CA LYS A 106 -37.17 -7.15 7.94
C LYS A 106 -36.31 -7.65 6.77
N ALA A 107 -36.33 -8.95 6.48
CA ALA A 107 -35.64 -9.55 5.34
C ALA A 107 -36.14 -8.97 4.01
N ASP A 108 -37.46 -8.85 3.81
CA ASP A 108 -38.06 -8.21 2.63
C ASP A 108 -37.61 -6.75 2.48
N ARG A 109 -37.64 -5.98 3.57
CA ARG A 109 -37.16 -4.58 3.54
C ARG A 109 -35.68 -4.51 3.19
N MET A 110 -34.86 -5.41 3.73
CA MET A 110 -33.43 -5.48 3.41
C MET A 110 -33.20 -5.90 1.96
N SER A 111 -33.92 -6.90 1.45
CA SER A 111 -33.84 -7.35 0.05
C SER A 111 -34.25 -6.24 -0.92
N THR A 112 -35.37 -5.57 -0.64
CA THR A 112 -35.83 -4.41 -1.41
C THR A 112 -34.80 -3.28 -1.37
N HIS A 113 -34.21 -3.03 -0.20
CA HIS A 113 -33.16 -2.01 -0.06
C HIS A 113 -31.91 -2.37 -0.86
N ILE A 114 -31.44 -3.62 -0.78
CA ILE A 114 -30.32 -4.14 -1.55
C ILE A 114 -30.59 -4.02 -3.04
N GLN A 115 -31.76 -4.46 -3.54
CA GLN A 115 -32.10 -4.33 -4.96
C GLN A 115 -32.16 -2.87 -5.42
N ALA A 116 -32.72 -1.97 -4.62
CA ALA A 116 -32.75 -0.54 -4.92
C ALA A 116 -31.34 0.07 -4.93
N GLN A 117 -30.50 -0.28 -3.96
CA GLN A 117 -29.09 0.13 -3.90
C GLN A 117 -28.30 -0.44 -5.08
N ASN A 118 -28.50 -1.70 -5.42
CA ASN A 118 -27.87 -2.37 -6.57
C ASN A 118 -28.27 -1.69 -7.87
N GLY A 119 -29.54 -1.34 -8.04
CA GLY A 119 -30.02 -0.56 -9.19
C GLY A 119 -29.34 0.81 -9.28
N GLN A 120 -29.26 1.55 -8.16
CA GLN A 120 -28.57 2.85 -8.12
C GLN A 120 -27.07 2.73 -8.41
N LEU A 121 -26.40 1.72 -7.88
CA LEU A 121 -24.98 1.47 -8.11
C LEU A 121 -24.72 1.02 -9.55
N LEU A 122 -25.58 0.14 -10.08
CA LEU A 122 -25.56 -0.25 -11.49
C LEU A 122 -25.73 0.99 -12.35
N ASP A 123 -26.70 1.86 -12.08
CA ASP A 123 -26.88 3.11 -12.83
C ASP A 123 -25.63 4.00 -12.78
N GLY A 124 -24.94 4.03 -11.63
CA GLY A 124 -23.68 4.77 -11.47
C GLY A 124 -22.50 4.16 -12.23
N CYS A 125 -22.38 2.83 -12.29
CA CYS A 125 -21.26 2.16 -12.94
C CYS A 125 -21.55 1.74 -14.39
N LEU A 126 -22.81 1.71 -14.82
CA LEU A 126 -23.23 1.30 -16.16
C LEU A 126 -22.59 2.16 -17.26
N PRO A 127 -22.37 3.48 -17.10
CA PRO A 127 -21.58 4.24 -18.06
C PRO A 127 -20.16 3.69 -18.22
N ALA A 128 -19.46 3.39 -17.11
CA ALA A 128 -18.11 2.86 -17.13
C ALA A 128 -18.04 1.41 -17.64
N LEU A 129 -19.02 0.57 -17.29
CA LEU A 129 -19.17 -0.78 -17.85
C LEU A 129 -19.53 -0.76 -19.33
N THR A 130 -20.33 0.21 -19.76
CA THR A 130 -20.65 0.43 -21.17
C THR A 130 -19.42 0.93 -21.90
N ASP A 131 -18.65 1.85 -21.33
CA ASP A 131 -17.40 2.31 -21.90
C ASP A 131 -16.38 1.17 -21.95
N TRP A 132 -16.31 0.33 -20.91
CA TRP A 132 -15.51 -0.89 -20.93
C TRP A 132 -15.98 -1.86 -22.01
N ALA A 133 -17.27 -2.13 -22.13
CA ALA A 133 -17.81 -3.04 -23.13
C ALA A 133 -17.58 -2.52 -24.53
N LEU A 134 -17.81 -1.21 -24.77
CA LEU A 134 -17.49 -0.55 -26.03
C LEU A 134 -15.99 -0.61 -26.33
N ARG A 135 -15.12 -0.49 -25.31
CA ARG A 135 -13.68 -0.72 -25.45
C ARG A 135 -13.36 -2.19 -25.76
N VAL A 136 -14.00 -3.13 -25.10
CA VAL A 136 -13.80 -4.56 -25.35
C VAL A 136 -14.49 -5.02 -26.63
N THR A 137 -15.26 -4.18 -27.32
CA THR A 137 -15.92 -4.49 -28.60
C THR A 137 -15.53 -3.54 -29.74
N GLY A 138 -14.52 -2.68 -29.56
CA GLY A 138 -13.93 -1.91 -30.67
C GLY A 138 -14.57 -0.56 -31.01
N GLY A 139 -15.29 0.09 -30.08
CA GLY A 139 -15.78 1.48 -30.18
C GLY A 139 -17.03 1.68 -31.04
N SER A 140 -17.65 2.87 -30.95
CA SER A 140 -18.95 3.19 -31.59
C SER A 140 -18.88 3.54 -33.08
N SER A 141 -17.70 3.48 -33.70
CA SER A 141 -17.47 3.94 -35.08
C SER A 141 -17.77 2.88 -36.14
N HIS A 142 -17.99 1.62 -35.75
CA HIS A 142 -18.23 0.54 -36.70
C HIS A 142 -19.73 0.17 -36.79
N PRO A 143 -20.32 0.05 -38.00
CA PRO A 143 -21.74 -0.28 -38.18
C PRO A 143 -22.13 -1.68 -37.65
N SER A 144 -21.16 -2.57 -37.42
CA SER A 144 -21.37 -3.88 -36.80
C SER A 144 -21.21 -3.90 -35.27
N VAL A 145 -20.95 -2.78 -34.59
CA VAL A 145 -20.87 -2.72 -33.12
C VAL A 145 -22.18 -2.22 -32.53
N LEU A 146 -22.64 -2.80 -31.42
CA LEU A 146 -23.82 -2.29 -30.70
C LEU A 146 -23.64 -0.79 -30.44
N GLY A 147 -24.63 0.01 -30.84
CA GLY A 147 -24.63 1.42 -30.45
C GLY A 147 -24.66 1.52 -28.92
N ARG A 148 -24.10 2.59 -28.34
CA ARG A 148 -24.02 2.77 -26.87
C ARG A 148 -25.34 2.46 -26.15
N ALA A 149 -26.47 2.88 -26.71
CA ALA A 149 -27.80 2.61 -26.15
C ALA A 149 -28.17 1.11 -26.17
N GLN A 150 -27.81 0.39 -27.24
CA GLN A 150 -28.03 -1.05 -27.34
C GLN A 150 -27.11 -1.81 -26.37
N THR A 151 -25.84 -1.38 -26.25
CA THR A 151 -24.89 -1.94 -25.27
C THR A 151 -25.40 -1.77 -23.84
N VAL A 152 -25.89 -0.57 -23.49
CA VAL A 152 -26.53 -0.31 -22.19
C VAL A 152 -27.70 -1.26 -21.93
N GLN A 153 -28.56 -1.46 -22.93
CA GLN A 153 -29.73 -2.33 -22.80
C GLN A 153 -29.34 -3.81 -22.60
N VAL A 154 -28.41 -4.32 -23.41
CA VAL A 154 -27.92 -5.70 -23.32
C VAL A 154 -27.24 -5.96 -21.97
N LEU A 155 -26.34 -5.06 -21.55
CA LEU A 155 -25.65 -5.18 -20.26
C LEU A 155 -26.64 -5.12 -19.09
N ARG A 156 -27.57 -4.16 -19.11
CA ARG A 156 -28.56 -4.02 -18.05
C ARG A 156 -29.42 -5.28 -17.93
N GLN A 157 -29.95 -5.79 -19.05
CA GLN A 157 -30.80 -6.98 -19.04
C GLN A 157 -30.06 -8.22 -18.55
N ALA A 158 -28.79 -8.38 -18.94
CA ALA A 158 -27.96 -9.49 -18.50
C ALA A 158 -27.63 -9.42 -16.99
N ILE A 159 -27.29 -8.23 -16.49
CA ILE A 159 -26.90 -8.04 -15.08
C ILE A 159 -28.13 -8.13 -14.17
N GLU A 160 -29.22 -7.43 -14.49
CA GLU A 160 -30.46 -7.44 -13.69
C GLU A 160 -31.14 -8.82 -13.68
N GLY A 161 -30.97 -9.61 -14.75
CA GLY A 161 -31.47 -10.98 -14.84
C GLY A 161 -30.65 -12.02 -14.06
N SER A 162 -29.48 -11.65 -13.53
CA SER A 162 -28.61 -12.58 -12.80
C SER A 162 -29.06 -12.80 -11.35
N GLN A 163 -28.99 -14.05 -10.88
CA GLN A 163 -29.32 -14.40 -9.50
C GLN A 163 -28.43 -13.64 -8.49
N ALA A 164 -27.16 -13.45 -8.83
CA ALA A 164 -26.19 -12.75 -8.00
C ALA A 164 -26.57 -11.28 -7.74
N PHE A 165 -27.09 -10.58 -8.75
CA PHE A 165 -27.56 -9.19 -8.62
C PHE A 165 -28.80 -9.07 -7.74
N GLN A 166 -29.64 -10.10 -7.73
CA GLN A 166 -30.89 -10.13 -6.97
C GLN A 166 -30.68 -10.45 -5.48
N GLN A 167 -29.58 -11.12 -5.11
CA GLN A 167 -29.40 -11.73 -3.78
C GLN A 167 -28.26 -11.14 -2.93
N HIS A 168 -27.38 -10.30 -3.47
CA HIS A 168 -26.21 -9.77 -2.75
C HIS A 168 -26.07 -8.25 -2.85
N ALA A 169 -25.62 -7.58 -1.79
CA ALA A 169 -25.37 -6.14 -1.81
C ALA A 169 -24.18 -5.77 -2.72
N PHE A 170 -24.46 -5.08 -3.81
CA PHE A 170 -23.49 -4.64 -4.82
C PHE A 170 -22.49 -3.61 -4.26
N GLN A 171 -22.80 -2.97 -3.13
CA GLN A 171 -21.97 -1.95 -2.48
C GLN A 171 -20.62 -2.51 -1.98
N ASN A 172 -20.59 -3.79 -1.55
CA ASN A 172 -19.37 -4.48 -1.17
C ASN A 172 -18.47 -4.79 -2.38
N ALA A 173 -19.04 -4.93 -3.57
CA ALA A 173 -18.30 -5.10 -4.83
C ALA A 173 -17.97 -3.74 -5.51
N ALA A 174 -18.81 -2.72 -5.32
CA ALA A 174 -18.66 -1.41 -5.96
C ALA A 174 -17.54 -0.55 -5.35
N HIS A 175 -17.33 -0.63 -4.03
CA HIS A 175 -16.15 -0.02 -3.39
C HIS A 175 -14.85 -0.64 -3.93
N MET A 176 -14.84 -1.95 -4.19
CA MET A 176 -13.72 -2.65 -4.83
C MET A 176 -13.61 -2.35 -6.34
N LEU A 177 -14.69 -2.04 -7.05
CA LEU A 177 -14.66 -1.57 -8.45
C LEU A 177 -13.95 -0.22 -8.61
N MET A 178 -14.10 0.69 -7.64
CA MET A 178 -13.41 1.98 -7.65
C MET A 178 -11.92 1.82 -7.32
N ASP A 179 -11.57 0.88 -6.45
CA ASP A 179 -10.16 0.55 -6.15
C ASP A 179 -9.52 -0.30 -7.26
N MET A 180 -10.24 -1.20 -7.94
CA MET A 180 -9.74 -2.09 -9.02
C MET A 180 -9.37 -1.40 -10.34
N PHE A 181 -9.75 -0.14 -10.55
CA PHE A 181 -9.18 0.64 -11.65
C PHE A 181 -7.80 1.24 -11.28
N GLY A 182 -7.34 1.01 -10.05
CA GLY A 182 -5.93 0.96 -9.67
C GLY A 182 -5.52 -0.51 -9.49
N GLU A 183 -4.39 -0.88 -10.07
CA GLU A 183 -3.89 -2.26 -10.02
C GLU A 183 -3.49 -2.63 -8.57
N ASP A 184 -4.09 -3.71 -8.07
CA ASP A 184 -3.59 -4.66 -7.05
C ASP A 184 -4.47 -4.85 -5.80
N GLY A 185 -5.07 -6.04 -5.72
CA GLY A 185 -5.54 -6.64 -4.47
C GLY A 185 -7.06 -6.84 -4.36
N ALA A 186 -7.56 -8.02 -4.72
CA ALA A 186 -8.89 -8.47 -4.31
C ALA A 186 -8.84 -9.89 -3.74
N GLY A 187 -9.63 -10.13 -2.68
CA GLY A 187 -9.86 -11.47 -2.15
C GLY A 187 -10.68 -12.34 -3.12
N GLN A 188 -10.43 -13.65 -3.09
CA GLN A 188 -10.96 -14.65 -4.03
C GLN A 188 -12.48 -14.57 -4.32
N ALA A 189 -13.31 -14.24 -3.32
CA ALA A 189 -14.76 -14.16 -3.50
C ALA A 189 -15.23 -12.99 -4.37
N ALA A 190 -14.52 -11.86 -4.34
CA ALA A 190 -14.83 -10.73 -5.23
C ALA A 190 -14.44 -11.06 -6.68
N GLN A 191 -13.29 -11.73 -6.86
CA GLN A 191 -12.82 -12.16 -8.18
C GLN A 191 -13.80 -13.15 -8.84
N GLU A 192 -14.27 -14.16 -8.11
CA GLU A 192 -15.24 -15.15 -8.61
C GLU A 192 -16.57 -14.50 -9.01
N PHE A 193 -17.05 -13.51 -8.23
CA PHE A 193 -18.24 -12.73 -8.56
C PHE A 193 -18.03 -11.92 -9.85
N PHE A 194 -16.89 -11.24 -10.00
CA PHE A 194 -16.59 -10.45 -11.21
C PHE A 194 -16.38 -11.28 -12.46
N ASP A 195 -15.72 -12.43 -12.35
CA ASP A 195 -15.50 -13.34 -13.48
C ASP A 195 -16.82 -13.89 -14.01
N HIS A 196 -17.80 -14.12 -13.13
CA HIS A 196 -19.15 -14.49 -13.53
C HIS A 196 -19.85 -13.39 -14.35
N PHE A 197 -19.81 -12.13 -13.89
CA PHE A 197 -20.44 -11.01 -14.60
C PHE A 197 -19.74 -10.67 -15.92
N LYS A 198 -18.40 -10.68 -15.94
CA LYS A 198 -17.61 -10.51 -17.17
C LYS A 198 -17.89 -11.64 -18.15
N GLY A 199 -18.01 -12.88 -17.68
CA GLY A 199 -18.37 -14.04 -18.51
C GLY A 199 -19.74 -13.89 -19.17
N THR A 200 -20.77 -13.55 -18.39
CA THR A 200 -22.14 -13.36 -18.89
C THR A 200 -22.23 -12.20 -19.87
N ALA A 201 -21.60 -11.06 -19.57
CA ALA A 201 -21.55 -9.90 -20.47
C ALA A 201 -20.79 -10.21 -21.77
N LYS A 202 -19.67 -10.93 -21.69
CA LYS A 202 -18.87 -11.34 -22.84
C LYS A 202 -19.65 -12.28 -23.77
N GLN A 203 -20.34 -13.28 -23.24
CA GLN A 203 -21.14 -14.23 -24.04
C GLN A 203 -22.27 -13.51 -24.81
N ALA A 204 -22.96 -12.57 -24.16
CA ALA A 204 -24.01 -11.79 -24.80
C ALA A 204 -23.47 -10.90 -25.94
N LEU A 205 -22.28 -10.31 -25.77
CA LEU A 205 -21.62 -9.50 -26.79
C LEU A 205 -21.06 -10.35 -27.95
N GLU A 206 -20.46 -11.50 -27.66
CA GLU A 206 -19.93 -12.43 -28.67
C GLU A 206 -21.03 -12.93 -29.61
N HIS A 207 -22.22 -13.23 -29.07
CA HIS A 207 -23.36 -13.65 -29.88
C HIS A 207 -23.82 -12.53 -30.83
N GLU A 208 -24.04 -11.32 -30.31
CA GLU A 208 -24.52 -10.17 -31.09
C GLU A 208 -23.50 -9.72 -32.16
N VAL A 209 -22.19 -9.82 -31.88
CA VAL A 209 -21.15 -9.51 -32.88
C VAL A 209 -21.05 -10.59 -33.95
N SER A 210 -21.23 -11.87 -33.59
CA SER A 210 -21.28 -12.97 -34.57
C SER A 210 -22.43 -12.79 -35.56
N VAL A 211 -23.62 -12.37 -35.08
CA VAL A 211 -24.79 -12.06 -35.92
C VAL A 211 -24.50 -10.96 -36.95
N ARG A 212 -23.57 -10.04 -36.66
CA ARG A 212 -23.26 -8.90 -37.54
C ARG A 212 -22.03 -9.12 -38.44
N LEU A 213 -21.04 -9.88 -37.99
CA LEU A 213 -19.81 -10.18 -38.76
C LEU A 213 -19.97 -11.43 -39.64
N MET A 214 -20.83 -12.35 -39.25
CA MET A 214 -21.13 -13.58 -39.98
C MET A 214 -22.66 -13.74 -40.13
N PRO A 215 -23.34 -12.77 -40.78
CA PRO A 215 -24.79 -12.76 -40.84
C PRO A 215 -25.35 -13.99 -41.56
N GLY A 216 -24.64 -14.51 -42.57
CA GLY A 216 -25.08 -15.67 -43.33
C GLY A 216 -24.99 -16.96 -42.51
N SER A 217 -23.78 -17.26 -42.00
CA SER A 217 -23.54 -18.52 -41.28
C SER A 217 -24.19 -18.55 -39.88
N THR A 218 -24.31 -17.42 -39.18
CA THR A 218 -24.98 -17.33 -37.87
C THR A 218 -26.50 -17.49 -38.00
N ALA A 219 -27.14 -16.85 -38.99
CA ALA A 219 -28.58 -17.00 -39.18
C ALA A 219 -28.99 -18.44 -39.55
N LEU A 220 -28.16 -19.12 -40.34
CA LEU A 220 -28.35 -20.55 -40.64
C LEU A 220 -28.15 -21.43 -39.40
N ARG A 221 -27.17 -21.10 -38.55
CA ARG A 221 -26.93 -21.79 -37.27
C ARG A 221 -28.11 -21.67 -36.30
N ASP A 222 -28.64 -20.46 -36.13
CA ASP A 222 -29.78 -20.21 -35.25
C ASP A 222 -31.07 -20.89 -35.74
N THR A 223 -31.21 -21.03 -37.07
CA THR A 223 -32.41 -21.64 -37.68
C THR A 223 -32.36 -23.17 -37.71
N CYS A 224 -31.17 -23.74 -37.94
CA CYS A 224 -31.01 -25.18 -38.18
C CYS A 224 -30.46 -25.96 -36.97
N GLY A 225 -29.84 -25.27 -36.00
CA GLY A 225 -29.18 -25.88 -34.85
C GLY A 225 -27.79 -26.45 -35.15
N ASP A 226 -26.95 -26.56 -34.12
CA ASP A 226 -25.56 -27.02 -34.23
C ASP A 226 -25.41 -28.41 -34.85
N ASP A 227 -26.39 -29.30 -34.64
CA ASP A 227 -26.37 -30.67 -35.14
C ASP A 227 -26.41 -30.74 -36.68
N VAL A 228 -27.10 -29.80 -37.33
CA VAL A 228 -27.20 -29.73 -38.79
C VAL A 228 -25.90 -29.24 -39.40
N ILE A 229 -25.25 -28.24 -38.79
CA ILE A 229 -23.92 -27.76 -39.22
C ILE A 229 -22.85 -28.83 -39.05
N ASN A 230 -22.86 -29.53 -37.91
CA ASN A 230 -21.94 -30.65 -37.67
C ASN A 230 -22.15 -31.78 -38.70
N HIS A 231 -23.39 -31.99 -39.16
CA HIS A 231 -23.70 -32.93 -40.22
C HIS A 231 -23.14 -32.47 -41.58
N CYS A 232 -23.26 -31.18 -41.92
CA CYS A 232 -22.69 -30.59 -43.15
C CYS A 232 -21.18 -30.84 -43.28
N PHE A 233 -20.43 -30.79 -42.17
CA PHE A 233 -18.99 -31.08 -42.21
C PHE A 233 -18.68 -32.58 -42.33
N SER A 234 -19.62 -33.46 -41.98
CA SER A 234 -19.39 -34.91 -41.95
C SER A 234 -19.54 -35.60 -43.31
N THR A 235 -20.11 -34.92 -44.30
CA THR A 235 -20.40 -35.45 -45.64
C THR A 235 -19.27 -35.22 -46.64
N LEU A 236 -18.22 -34.49 -46.25
CA LEU A 236 -17.09 -34.11 -47.11
C LEU A 236 -15.88 -35.07 -46.99
N PRO A 237 -15.03 -35.15 -48.03
CA PRO A 237 -13.75 -35.86 -47.94
C PRO A 237 -12.88 -35.33 -46.79
N GLY A 238 -12.10 -36.20 -46.13
CA GLY A 238 -11.41 -35.86 -44.88
C GLY A 238 -10.45 -34.65 -44.95
N GLU A 239 -9.83 -34.39 -46.11
CA GLU A 239 -8.96 -33.22 -46.31
C GLU A 239 -9.77 -31.91 -46.37
N GLU A 240 -10.88 -31.91 -47.13
CA GLU A 240 -11.80 -30.76 -47.26
C GLU A 240 -12.57 -30.51 -45.94
N GLN A 241 -12.95 -31.57 -45.24
CA GLN A 241 -13.54 -31.48 -43.90
C GLN A 241 -12.59 -30.84 -42.90
N GLY A 242 -11.32 -31.23 -42.90
CA GLY A 242 -10.30 -30.66 -42.02
C GLY A 242 -10.12 -29.17 -42.28
N LYS A 243 -10.03 -28.79 -43.56
CA LYS A 243 -9.79 -27.41 -43.97
C LYS A 243 -11.00 -26.49 -43.75
N LEU A 244 -12.23 -26.97 -43.94
CA LEU A 244 -13.42 -26.19 -43.61
C LEU A 244 -13.60 -25.96 -42.11
N ARG A 245 -13.28 -26.96 -41.27
CA ARG A 245 -13.27 -26.79 -39.81
C ARG A 245 -12.18 -25.83 -39.36
N GLU A 246 -11.03 -25.85 -40.04
CA GLU A 246 -9.95 -24.89 -39.80
C GLU A 246 -10.41 -23.46 -40.16
N ILE A 247 -11.07 -23.28 -41.31
CA ILE A 247 -11.63 -21.98 -41.73
C ILE A 247 -12.72 -21.51 -40.76
N GLU A 248 -13.65 -22.38 -40.35
CA GLU A 248 -14.71 -22.02 -39.40
C GLU A 248 -14.12 -21.64 -38.02
N ALA A 249 -13.21 -22.45 -37.48
CA ALA A 249 -12.53 -22.14 -36.23
C ALA A 249 -11.74 -20.82 -36.34
N TYR A 250 -11.07 -20.60 -37.47
CA TYR A 250 -10.33 -19.37 -37.73
C TYR A 250 -11.24 -18.16 -37.82
N LEU A 251 -12.40 -18.24 -38.48
CA LEU A 251 -13.39 -17.16 -38.53
C LEU A 251 -13.96 -16.86 -37.13
N GLY A 252 -14.23 -17.90 -36.33
CA GLY A 252 -14.65 -17.76 -34.94
C GLY A 252 -13.59 -17.10 -34.04
N ASP A 253 -12.32 -17.46 -34.21
CA ASP A 253 -11.21 -16.83 -33.50
C ASP A 253 -10.91 -15.41 -34.01
N THR A 254 -11.15 -15.17 -35.30
CA THR A 254 -11.11 -13.82 -35.90
C THR A 254 -12.17 -12.92 -35.29
N ILE A 255 -13.37 -13.43 -34.98
CA ILE A 255 -14.40 -12.68 -34.27
C ILE A 255 -13.94 -12.33 -32.85
N LYS A 256 -13.40 -13.29 -32.11
CA LYS A 256 -12.88 -13.05 -30.75
C LYS A 256 -11.75 -12.02 -30.73
N GLU A 257 -10.87 -12.06 -31.74
CA GLU A 257 -9.77 -11.10 -31.86
C GLU A 257 -10.27 -9.73 -32.36
N SER A 258 -11.29 -9.72 -33.22
CA SER A 258 -11.96 -8.49 -33.67
C SER A 258 -12.75 -7.78 -32.56
N LEU A 259 -13.21 -8.52 -31.55
CA LEU A 259 -13.79 -7.94 -30.35
C LEU A 259 -12.73 -7.21 -29.53
N ARG A 260 -11.53 -7.79 -29.35
CA ARG A 260 -10.39 -7.21 -28.60
C ARG A 260 -9.74 -5.94 -29.21
N MET A 261 -10.44 -5.26 -30.12
CA MET A 261 -9.89 -4.26 -31.04
C MET A 261 -9.77 -2.82 -30.52
N ASP A 262 -10.17 -2.43 -29.31
CA ASP A 262 -10.09 -1.01 -28.89
C ASP A 262 -8.77 -0.58 -28.23
N GLY A 263 -7.65 -0.98 -28.81
CA GLY A 263 -6.36 -0.38 -28.47
C GLY A 263 -5.85 0.45 -29.65
N LYS A 264 -5.04 1.47 -29.37
CA LYS A 264 -4.03 1.96 -30.34
C LYS A 264 -3.49 0.72 -31.08
N MET A 265 -3.62 0.68 -32.40
CA MET A 265 -3.12 -0.46 -33.16
C MET A 265 -1.63 -0.60 -32.88
N SER A 266 -1.27 -1.57 -32.06
CA SER A 266 0.13 -1.90 -31.83
C SER A 266 0.67 -2.50 -33.12
N PRO A 267 1.96 -2.30 -33.42
CA PRO A 267 2.60 -2.95 -34.55
C PRO A 267 2.34 -4.47 -34.59
N SER A 268 2.34 -5.13 -33.43
CA SER A 268 2.03 -6.56 -33.32
C SER A 268 0.62 -6.92 -33.81
N LYS A 269 -0.39 -6.11 -33.50
CA LYS A 269 -1.77 -6.30 -33.96
C LYS A 269 -1.89 -6.08 -35.47
N VAL A 270 -1.20 -5.08 -36.03
CA VAL A 270 -1.14 -4.86 -37.49
C VAL A 270 -0.63 -6.12 -38.19
N GLY A 271 0.43 -6.73 -37.66
CA GLY A 271 0.94 -8.02 -38.12
C GLY A 271 -0.09 -9.15 -38.15
N VAL A 272 -0.81 -9.32 -37.05
CA VAL A 272 -1.87 -10.32 -36.94
C VAL A 272 -2.95 -10.08 -37.99
N TYR A 273 -3.37 -8.82 -38.20
CA TYR A 273 -4.42 -8.52 -39.19
C TYR A 273 -3.97 -8.71 -40.63
N VAL A 274 -2.70 -8.47 -40.92
CA VAL A 274 -2.15 -8.72 -42.25
C VAL A 274 -2.05 -10.22 -42.51
N GLY A 275 -1.64 -11.01 -41.51
CA GLY A 275 -1.71 -12.47 -41.57
C GLY A 275 -3.14 -12.99 -41.70
N MET A 276 -4.10 -12.39 -41.01
CA MET A 276 -5.54 -12.69 -41.17
C MET A 276 -6.04 -12.36 -42.57
N HIS A 277 -5.62 -11.23 -43.13
CA HIS A 277 -5.98 -10.84 -44.48
C HIS A 277 -5.47 -11.86 -45.51
N GLU A 278 -4.22 -12.31 -45.38
CA GLU A 278 -3.61 -13.36 -46.22
C GLU A 278 -4.32 -14.72 -46.06
N TYR A 279 -4.65 -15.11 -44.83
CA TYR A 279 -5.37 -16.36 -44.57
C TYR A 279 -6.81 -16.32 -45.11
N LEU A 280 -7.53 -15.20 -44.95
CA LEU A 280 -8.86 -15.02 -45.51
C LEU A 280 -8.83 -15.00 -47.04
N GLU A 281 -7.80 -14.42 -47.66
CA GLU A 281 -7.60 -14.48 -49.11
C GLU A 281 -7.44 -15.92 -49.60
N SER A 282 -6.60 -16.71 -48.91
CA SER A 282 -6.44 -18.14 -49.21
C SER A 282 -7.72 -18.94 -48.94
N SER A 283 -8.47 -18.60 -47.89
CA SER A 283 -9.74 -19.25 -47.53
C SER A 283 -10.82 -18.98 -48.57
N VAL A 284 -10.92 -17.76 -49.09
CA VAL A 284 -11.86 -17.40 -50.16
C VAL A 284 -11.50 -18.13 -51.45
N GLU A 285 -10.22 -18.20 -51.81
CA GLU A 285 -9.75 -18.96 -52.98
C GLU A 285 -10.12 -20.46 -52.84
N HIS A 286 -9.91 -21.02 -51.66
CA HIS A 286 -10.24 -22.41 -51.37
C HIS A 286 -11.76 -22.69 -51.40
N LEU A 287 -12.57 -21.87 -50.71
CA LEU A 287 -14.04 -21.99 -50.70
C LEU A 287 -14.64 -21.81 -52.10
N SER A 288 -14.03 -20.97 -52.94
CA SER A 288 -14.45 -20.76 -54.33
C SER A 288 -14.08 -21.93 -55.26
N GLY A 289 -13.06 -22.71 -54.89
CA GLY A 289 -12.60 -23.89 -55.62
C GLY A 289 -13.23 -25.21 -55.16
N LEU A 290 -14.05 -25.19 -54.11
CA LEU A 290 -14.64 -26.39 -53.51
C LEU A 290 -15.70 -27.04 -54.43
N ASP A 291 -15.63 -28.35 -54.65
CA ASP A 291 -16.64 -29.09 -55.41
C ASP A 291 -17.90 -29.32 -54.56
N THR A 292 -18.95 -28.55 -54.85
CA THR A 292 -20.23 -28.60 -54.12
C THR A 292 -21.27 -29.52 -54.77
N SER A 293 -20.92 -30.28 -55.83
CA SER A 293 -21.89 -31.07 -56.61
C SER A 293 -22.64 -32.14 -55.80
N GLY A 294 -22.00 -32.68 -54.75
CA GLY A 294 -22.58 -33.68 -53.84
C GLY A 294 -23.31 -33.13 -52.61
N MET A 295 -23.30 -31.81 -52.39
CA MET A 295 -23.90 -31.17 -51.22
C MET A 295 -25.41 -30.93 -51.38
N SER A 296 -26.15 -31.02 -50.28
CA SER A 296 -27.53 -30.55 -50.14
C SER A 296 -27.64 -29.04 -50.29
N ASP A 297 -28.86 -28.53 -50.49
CA ASP A 297 -29.09 -27.09 -50.66
C ASP A 297 -28.75 -26.28 -49.40
N VAL A 298 -28.89 -26.89 -48.21
CA VAL A 298 -28.51 -26.28 -46.93
C VAL A 298 -26.98 -26.22 -46.78
N GLU A 299 -26.28 -27.29 -47.15
CA GLU A 299 -24.81 -27.35 -47.14
C GLU A 299 -24.18 -26.34 -48.11
N LYS A 300 -24.73 -26.24 -49.33
CA LYS A 300 -24.32 -25.23 -50.33
C LYS A 300 -24.51 -23.81 -49.81
N SER A 301 -25.69 -23.54 -49.25
CA SER A 301 -26.02 -22.24 -48.67
C SER A 301 -25.07 -21.88 -47.52
N TYR A 302 -24.62 -22.87 -46.75
CA TYR A 302 -23.66 -22.65 -45.66
C TYR A 302 -22.24 -22.38 -46.17
N VAL A 303 -21.76 -23.11 -47.18
CA VAL A 303 -20.44 -22.84 -47.82
C VAL A 303 -20.41 -21.48 -48.50
N ASP A 304 -21.48 -21.12 -49.22
CA ASP A 304 -21.62 -19.78 -49.83
C ASP A 304 -21.65 -18.69 -48.75
N ALA A 305 -22.38 -18.91 -47.65
CA ALA A 305 -22.39 -18.00 -46.52
C ALA A 305 -21.00 -17.82 -45.87
N MET A 306 -20.24 -18.90 -45.67
CA MET A 306 -18.87 -18.82 -45.15
C MET A 306 -17.92 -18.05 -46.10
N ARG A 307 -18.08 -18.24 -47.42
CA ARG A 307 -17.28 -17.51 -48.41
C ARG A 307 -17.60 -16.02 -48.38
N ASP A 308 -18.88 -15.68 -48.35
CA ASP A 308 -19.34 -14.31 -48.35
C ASP A 308 -18.99 -13.61 -47.01
N ASP A 309 -19.07 -14.33 -45.89
CA ASP A 309 -18.62 -13.88 -44.57
C ASP A 309 -17.09 -13.65 -44.55
N ALA A 310 -16.29 -14.55 -45.17
CA ALA A 310 -14.83 -14.37 -45.29
C ALA A 310 -14.44 -13.17 -46.17
N LEU A 311 -15.15 -12.95 -47.28
CA LEU A 311 -15.00 -11.76 -48.14
C LEU A 311 -15.36 -10.48 -47.41
N LEU A 312 -16.45 -10.50 -46.64
CA LEU A 312 -16.89 -9.38 -45.81
C LEU A 312 -15.82 -9.04 -44.76
N MET A 313 -15.28 -10.04 -44.05
CA MET A 313 -14.20 -9.83 -43.09
C MET A 313 -12.91 -9.31 -43.76
N GLN A 314 -12.58 -9.80 -44.96
CA GLN A 314 -11.43 -9.32 -45.72
C GLN A 314 -11.56 -7.83 -46.07
N GLY A 315 -12.75 -7.41 -46.51
CA GLY A 315 -13.08 -6.01 -46.76
C GLY A 315 -12.99 -5.16 -45.49
N MET A 316 -13.57 -5.65 -44.39
CA MET A 316 -13.53 -4.98 -43.09
C MET A 316 -12.10 -4.78 -42.57
N ILE A 317 -11.22 -5.78 -42.69
CA ILE A 317 -9.81 -5.66 -42.28
C ILE A 317 -9.09 -4.61 -43.14
N LYS A 318 -9.27 -4.64 -44.47
CA LYS A 318 -8.68 -3.64 -45.37
C LYS A 318 -9.16 -2.22 -45.06
N ASP A 319 -10.44 -2.05 -44.80
CA ASP A 319 -11.06 -0.77 -44.47
C ASP A 319 -10.55 -0.25 -43.13
N ARG A 320 -10.49 -1.13 -42.13
CA ARG A 320 -10.06 -0.79 -40.77
C ARG A 320 -8.58 -0.46 -40.66
N LEU A 321 -7.73 -1.18 -41.40
CA LEU A 321 -6.30 -0.87 -41.48
C LEU A 321 -6.01 0.33 -42.40
N GLY A 322 -7.03 0.85 -43.11
CA GLY A 322 -6.88 1.89 -44.12
C GLY A 322 -6.02 1.45 -45.31
N LEU A 323 -5.83 0.15 -45.55
CA LEU A 323 -4.91 -0.35 -46.57
C LEU A 323 -5.54 -0.42 -47.98
N GLN A 324 -6.64 0.31 -48.18
CA GLN A 324 -7.24 0.46 -49.51
C GLN A 324 -6.22 1.09 -50.47
N GLY A 325 -5.92 0.38 -51.56
CA GLY A 325 -4.98 0.83 -52.59
C GLY A 325 -3.54 0.32 -52.42
N LEU A 326 -3.22 -0.42 -51.36
CA LEU A 326 -1.96 -1.15 -51.31
C LEU A 326 -1.96 -2.32 -52.30
N THR A 327 -0.87 -2.44 -53.04
CA THR A 327 -0.61 -3.61 -53.88
C THR A 327 -0.25 -4.81 -53.00
N SER A 328 -0.42 -6.03 -53.51
CA SER A 328 0.01 -7.26 -52.81
C SER A 328 1.50 -7.24 -52.44
N GLY A 329 2.35 -6.52 -53.20
CA GLY A 329 3.76 -6.34 -52.88
C GLY A 329 4.00 -5.41 -51.68
N GLN A 330 3.19 -4.35 -51.52
CA GLN A 330 3.25 -3.46 -50.36
C GLN A 330 2.66 -4.11 -49.11
N MET A 331 1.60 -4.91 -49.26
CA MET A 331 1.06 -5.75 -48.19
C MET A 331 2.13 -6.73 -47.71
N ARG A 332 2.81 -7.41 -48.64
CA ARG A 332 3.91 -8.33 -48.31
C ARG A 332 5.09 -7.64 -47.64
N ALA A 333 5.52 -6.47 -48.11
CA ALA A 333 6.58 -5.70 -47.45
C ALA A 333 6.21 -5.28 -46.02
N LEU A 334 4.92 -4.98 -45.77
CA LEU A 334 4.41 -4.69 -44.44
C LEU A 334 4.43 -5.94 -43.54
N THR A 335 4.07 -7.12 -44.09
CA THR A 335 4.22 -8.42 -43.43
C THR A 335 5.68 -8.70 -43.10
N ASP A 336 6.60 -8.48 -44.05
CA ASP A 336 8.03 -8.76 -43.92
C ASP A 336 8.68 -7.87 -42.86
N VAL A 337 8.41 -6.55 -42.83
CA VAL A 337 8.91 -5.67 -41.75
C VAL A 337 8.42 -6.16 -40.38
N ASN A 338 7.15 -6.51 -40.27
CA ASN A 338 6.59 -6.92 -39.00
C ASN A 338 7.10 -8.31 -38.55
N ARG A 339 7.27 -9.25 -39.49
CA ARG A 339 7.84 -10.57 -39.23
C ARG A 339 9.31 -10.46 -38.82
N ASP A 340 10.10 -9.76 -39.61
CA ASP A 340 11.55 -9.67 -39.40
C ASP A 340 11.88 -8.88 -38.13
N ALA A 341 11.15 -7.79 -37.84
CA ALA A 341 11.25 -7.10 -36.55
C ALA A 341 10.83 -8.00 -35.38
N GLY A 342 9.74 -8.77 -35.55
CA GLY A 342 9.29 -9.74 -34.55
C GLY A 342 10.28 -10.86 -34.29
N MET A 343 10.93 -11.40 -35.33
CA MET A 343 11.97 -12.41 -35.21
C MET A 343 13.20 -11.87 -34.46
N LEU A 344 13.64 -10.65 -34.74
CA LEU A 344 14.76 -10.04 -34.01
C LEU A 344 14.41 -9.82 -32.54
N GLU A 345 13.22 -9.29 -32.25
CA GLU A 345 12.73 -9.11 -30.88
C GLU A 345 12.66 -10.46 -30.15
N GLN A 346 12.20 -11.51 -30.83
CA GLN A 346 12.14 -12.87 -30.30
C GLN A 346 13.53 -13.46 -30.07
N ASP A 347 14.44 -13.39 -31.04
CA ASP A 347 15.80 -13.91 -30.90
C ASP A 347 16.58 -13.19 -29.80
N VAL A 348 16.36 -11.89 -29.61
CA VAL A 348 16.91 -11.13 -28.48
C VAL A 348 16.28 -11.57 -27.16
N GLY A 349 14.95 -11.71 -27.10
CA GLY A 349 14.23 -12.15 -25.90
C GLY A 349 14.53 -13.60 -25.50
N GLU A 350 14.84 -14.47 -26.45
CA GLU A 350 15.26 -15.86 -26.22
C GLU A 350 16.76 -16.00 -25.93
N GLY A 351 17.50 -14.89 -25.84
CA GLY A 351 18.93 -14.91 -25.55
C GLY A 351 19.77 -15.54 -26.68
N ARG A 352 19.33 -15.48 -27.94
CA ARG A 352 20.10 -16.03 -29.07
C ARG A 352 21.09 -15.00 -29.63
N LEU A 353 21.75 -14.21 -28.78
CA LEU A 353 22.58 -13.05 -29.19
C LEU A 353 23.67 -13.37 -30.21
N GLN A 354 24.31 -14.55 -30.15
CA GLN A 354 25.31 -14.94 -31.14
C GLN A 354 24.69 -15.23 -32.52
N GLN A 355 23.48 -15.79 -32.55
CA GLN A 355 22.72 -15.98 -33.79
C GLN A 355 22.17 -14.64 -34.27
N ALA A 356 21.75 -13.77 -33.34
CA ALA A 356 21.34 -12.41 -33.62
C ALA A 356 22.47 -11.60 -34.25
N ASP A 357 23.72 -11.62 -33.77
CA ASP A 357 24.83 -10.87 -34.41
C ASP A 357 25.04 -11.26 -35.89
N GLN A 358 24.98 -12.56 -36.19
CA GLN A 358 25.10 -13.05 -37.57
C GLN A 358 23.85 -12.76 -38.41
N ALA A 359 22.65 -12.86 -37.82
CA ALA A 359 21.37 -12.57 -38.46
C ALA A 359 21.14 -11.06 -38.64
N CYS A 360 21.64 -10.22 -37.74
CA CYS A 360 21.43 -8.77 -37.68
C CYS A 360 21.92 -8.09 -38.95
N ARG A 361 22.98 -8.59 -39.59
CA ARG A 361 23.46 -7.99 -40.86
C ARG A 361 22.53 -8.28 -42.03
N GLY A 362 22.00 -9.50 -42.13
CA GLY A 362 21.04 -9.87 -43.16
C GLY A 362 19.64 -9.28 -42.90
N LEU A 363 19.24 -9.24 -41.64
CA LEU A 363 17.96 -8.69 -41.20
C LEU A 363 17.94 -7.16 -41.27
N ALA A 364 19.04 -6.47 -40.93
CA ALA A 364 19.15 -5.03 -41.14
C ALA A 364 19.04 -4.64 -42.62
N GLN A 365 19.56 -5.49 -43.50
CA GLN A 365 19.41 -5.32 -44.94
C GLN A 365 17.96 -5.58 -45.39
N SER A 366 17.34 -6.70 -44.99
CA SER A 366 15.93 -7.03 -45.29
C SER A 366 14.94 -5.98 -44.79
N LEU A 367 15.10 -5.53 -43.54
CA LEU A 367 14.32 -4.44 -42.95
C LEU A 367 14.56 -3.13 -43.69
N GLY A 368 15.80 -2.82 -44.06
CA GLY A 368 16.14 -1.64 -44.86
C GLY A 368 15.41 -1.61 -46.20
N ASP A 369 15.47 -2.71 -46.94
CA ASP A 369 14.83 -2.86 -48.26
C ASP A 369 13.30 -2.76 -48.14
N SER A 370 12.70 -3.39 -47.13
CA SER A 370 11.25 -3.38 -46.92
C SER A 370 10.75 -2.01 -46.43
N LEU A 371 11.51 -1.32 -45.59
CA LEU A 371 11.25 0.08 -45.19
C LEU A 371 11.37 1.03 -46.39
N GLU A 372 12.28 0.79 -47.32
CA GLU A 372 12.39 1.60 -48.54
C GLU A 372 11.15 1.46 -49.43
N ILE A 373 10.61 0.24 -49.58
CA ILE A 373 9.34 -0.01 -50.27
C ILE A 373 8.18 0.75 -49.60
N LEU A 374 8.12 0.75 -48.26
CA LEU A 374 7.05 1.42 -47.51
C LEU A 374 7.20 2.96 -47.51
N ARG A 375 8.42 3.51 -47.55
CA ARG A 375 8.67 4.97 -47.64
C ARG A 375 8.12 5.60 -48.91
N GLY A 376 7.93 4.81 -49.98
CA GLY A 376 7.31 5.26 -51.22
C GLY A 376 5.77 5.26 -51.21
N VAL A 377 5.14 4.77 -50.14
CA VAL A 377 3.67 4.64 -50.05
C VAL A 377 3.07 5.96 -49.59
N ALA A 378 2.21 6.56 -50.44
CA ALA A 378 1.35 7.66 -50.02
C ALA A 378 0.13 7.11 -49.26
N PRO A 379 -0.03 7.38 -47.95
CA PRO A 379 -1.15 6.83 -47.19
C PRO A 379 -2.49 7.39 -47.71
N GLY A 380 -3.45 6.50 -47.93
CA GLY A 380 -4.78 6.84 -48.45
C GLY A 380 -5.66 7.61 -47.46
N ASN A 381 -5.47 7.39 -46.15
CA ASN A 381 -6.12 8.14 -45.08
C ASN A 381 -5.21 8.27 -43.83
N ALA A 382 -5.71 8.90 -42.76
CA ALA A 382 -4.95 9.16 -41.54
C ALA A 382 -4.63 7.87 -40.78
N GLU A 383 -5.54 6.90 -40.84
CA GLU A 383 -5.42 5.58 -40.23
C GLU A 383 -4.32 4.75 -40.91
N THR A 384 -4.28 4.73 -42.25
CA THR A 384 -3.19 4.13 -43.04
C THR A 384 -1.85 4.73 -42.66
N ARG A 385 -1.81 6.06 -42.48
CA ARG A 385 -0.60 6.78 -42.08
C ARG A 385 -0.12 6.33 -40.72
N MET A 386 -1.02 6.23 -39.73
CA MET A 386 -0.67 5.74 -38.40
C MET A 386 -0.16 4.31 -38.41
N VAL A 387 -0.79 3.42 -39.19
CA VAL A 387 -0.37 2.02 -39.33
C VAL A 387 1.01 1.92 -39.98
N LEU A 388 1.22 2.62 -41.09
CA LEU A 388 2.52 2.67 -41.78
C LEU A 388 3.59 3.27 -40.87
N THR A 389 3.32 4.39 -40.20
CA THR A 389 4.25 5.01 -39.26
C THR A 389 4.59 4.06 -38.11
N SER A 390 3.62 3.37 -37.51
CA SER A 390 3.82 2.41 -36.42
C SER A 390 4.71 1.22 -36.83
N VAL A 391 4.45 0.64 -38.00
CA VAL A 391 5.27 -0.47 -38.55
C VAL A 391 6.67 0.04 -38.92
N MET A 392 6.78 1.24 -39.49
CA MET A 392 8.06 1.85 -39.84
C MET A 392 8.89 2.18 -38.60
N GLU A 393 8.28 2.76 -37.55
CA GLU A 393 8.94 3.04 -36.27
C GLU A 393 9.45 1.75 -35.62
N ARG A 394 8.66 0.66 -35.67
CA ARG A 394 9.12 -0.65 -35.18
C ARG A 394 10.27 -1.20 -36.02
N GLY A 395 10.20 -1.11 -37.34
CA GLY A 395 11.29 -1.52 -38.23
C GLY A 395 12.56 -0.70 -38.02
N GLU A 396 12.44 0.62 -37.82
CA GLU A 396 13.56 1.52 -37.52
C GLU A 396 14.14 1.25 -36.12
N SER A 397 13.30 0.90 -35.15
CA SER A 397 13.74 0.45 -33.82
C SER A 397 14.53 -0.85 -33.90
N ALA A 398 14.01 -1.86 -34.58
CA ALA A 398 14.69 -3.14 -34.81
C ALA A 398 16.02 -2.93 -35.56
N LEU A 399 16.04 -2.02 -36.54
CA LEU A 399 17.25 -1.63 -37.26
C LEU A 399 18.29 -0.96 -36.35
N SER A 400 17.87 -0.09 -35.41
CA SER A 400 18.78 0.50 -34.42
C SER A 400 19.35 -0.58 -33.50
N MET A 401 18.51 -1.45 -32.94
CA MET A 401 18.96 -2.56 -32.10
C MET A 401 19.99 -3.43 -32.84
N ALA A 402 19.71 -3.78 -34.10
CA ALA A 402 20.64 -4.55 -34.92
C ALA A 402 22.00 -3.85 -35.18
N ARG A 403 22.05 -2.51 -35.10
CA ARG A 403 23.29 -1.73 -35.22
C ARG A 403 24.06 -1.62 -33.91
N ASP A 404 23.35 -1.52 -32.79
CA ASP A 404 23.94 -1.28 -31.47
C ASP A 404 24.38 -2.59 -30.79
N LEU A 405 23.69 -3.71 -31.07
CA LEU A 405 23.96 -5.03 -30.51
C LEU A 405 25.43 -5.49 -30.64
N PRO A 406 26.10 -5.33 -31.81
CA PRO A 406 27.51 -5.71 -31.94
C PRO A 406 28.41 -4.95 -30.96
N GLY A 407 28.15 -3.66 -30.72
CA GLY A 407 28.90 -2.85 -29.76
C GLY A 407 28.74 -3.36 -28.32
N ALA A 408 27.52 -3.70 -27.90
CA ALA A 408 27.26 -4.27 -26.58
C ALA A 408 27.91 -5.64 -26.38
N VAL A 409 27.88 -6.51 -27.39
CA VAL A 409 28.57 -7.81 -27.36
C VAL A 409 30.09 -7.61 -27.25
N THR A 410 30.69 -6.63 -27.94
CA THR A 410 32.13 -6.34 -27.77
C THR A 410 32.50 -5.83 -26.38
N LYS A 411 31.54 -5.23 -25.65
CA LYS A 411 31.74 -4.83 -24.24
C LYS A 411 31.59 -6.00 -23.25
N GLY A 412 31.26 -7.21 -23.72
CA GLY A 412 31.22 -8.43 -22.91
C GLY A 412 29.83 -8.94 -22.54
N LEU A 413 28.76 -8.31 -23.05
CA LEU A 413 27.38 -8.73 -22.80
C LEU A 413 27.11 -10.15 -23.33
N ARG A 414 26.50 -11.00 -22.50
CA ARG A 414 26.12 -12.37 -22.83
C ARG A 414 24.64 -12.48 -23.14
N SER A 415 24.27 -13.57 -23.79
CA SER A 415 22.88 -13.93 -24.08
C SER A 415 21.98 -13.93 -22.85
N GLU A 416 22.52 -14.43 -21.74
CA GLU A 416 21.83 -14.56 -20.46
C GLU A 416 21.62 -13.22 -19.74
N ASP A 417 22.29 -12.15 -20.18
CA ASP A 417 22.16 -10.81 -19.58
C ASP A 417 20.99 -10.00 -20.14
N MET A 418 20.35 -10.47 -21.21
CA MET A 418 19.20 -9.79 -21.78
C MET A 418 17.96 -10.12 -20.96
N VAL A 419 17.20 -9.10 -20.57
CA VAL A 419 15.94 -9.24 -19.85
C VAL A 419 14.92 -9.94 -20.76
N SER A 420 13.98 -10.68 -20.17
CA SER A 420 13.01 -11.52 -20.89
C SER A 420 12.06 -10.79 -21.86
N SER A 421 12.03 -9.45 -21.87
CA SER A 421 11.17 -8.66 -22.75
C SER A 421 11.98 -7.82 -23.75
N SER A 422 11.44 -7.68 -24.98
CA SER A 422 12.06 -6.91 -26.05
C SER A 422 12.10 -5.39 -25.78
N HIS A 423 11.19 -4.88 -24.94
CA HIS A 423 11.18 -3.47 -24.54
C HIS A 423 12.36 -3.17 -23.60
N ASP A 424 12.60 -4.05 -22.64
CA ASP A 424 13.70 -3.93 -21.68
C ASP A 424 15.07 -4.09 -22.36
N ALA A 425 15.15 -4.94 -23.40
CA ALA A 425 16.36 -5.13 -24.16
C ALA A 425 16.88 -3.84 -24.81
N ARG A 426 15.97 -3.02 -25.33
CA ARG A 426 16.32 -1.71 -25.91
C ARG A 426 16.86 -0.77 -24.85
N ASP A 427 16.21 -0.70 -23.71
CA ASP A 427 16.61 0.18 -22.61
C ASP A 427 17.95 -0.23 -22.00
N VAL A 428 18.20 -1.54 -21.88
CA VAL A 428 19.50 -2.09 -21.50
C VAL A 428 20.58 -1.66 -22.50
N LEU A 429 20.36 -1.84 -23.81
CA LEU A 429 21.34 -1.46 -24.82
C LEU A 429 21.59 0.05 -24.86
N ALA A 430 20.53 0.86 -24.72
CA ALA A 430 20.64 2.30 -24.64
C ALA A 430 21.45 2.73 -23.41
N ARG A 431 21.20 2.14 -22.23
CA ARG A 431 21.98 2.43 -21.02
C ARG A 431 23.43 1.95 -21.12
N LEU A 432 23.69 0.82 -21.75
CA LEU A 432 25.05 0.35 -22.01
C LEU A 432 25.79 1.20 -23.05
N GLY A 433 25.09 1.82 -24.00
CA GLY A 433 25.64 2.68 -25.03
C GLY A 433 25.85 4.12 -24.56
N GLU A 434 24.79 4.75 -24.05
CA GLU A 434 24.72 6.17 -23.66
C GLU A 434 24.98 6.40 -22.16
N GLY A 435 24.61 5.44 -21.30
CA GLY A 435 24.61 5.57 -19.84
C GLY A 435 25.96 5.40 -19.16
N GLY A 436 27.05 5.30 -19.91
CA GLY A 436 28.41 5.33 -19.35
C GLY A 436 28.94 4.03 -18.76
N PHE A 437 28.21 2.91 -18.86
CA PHE A 437 28.74 1.59 -18.46
C PHE A 437 29.82 1.11 -19.44
N ASP A 438 31.00 0.78 -18.90
CA ASP A 438 32.13 0.28 -19.66
C ASP A 438 32.33 -1.24 -19.50
N GLY A 439 33.26 -1.81 -20.27
CA GLY A 439 33.58 -3.24 -20.19
C GLY A 439 34.04 -3.68 -18.77
N PRO A 440 34.89 -2.91 -18.07
CA PRO A 440 35.21 -3.16 -16.66
C PRO A 440 34.01 -3.23 -15.71
N ASP A 441 32.97 -2.43 -15.93
CA ASP A 441 31.75 -2.48 -15.12
C ASP A 441 30.94 -3.76 -15.37
N ILE A 442 30.76 -4.13 -16.64
CA ILE A 442 30.09 -5.38 -17.04
C ILE A 442 30.85 -6.59 -16.49
N ALA A 443 32.19 -6.60 -16.60
CA ALA A 443 33.02 -7.67 -16.06
C ALA A 443 32.90 -7.77 -14.52
N TRP A 444 32.79 -6.64 -13.84
CA TRP A 444 32.58 -6.59 -12.40
C TRP A 444 31.19 -7.12 -11.99
N MET A 445 30.13 -6.75 -12.71
CA MET A 445 28.77 -7.29 -12.49
C MET A 445 28.72 -8.81 -12.65
N HIS A 446 29.35 -9.33 -13.71
CA HIS A 446 29.48 -10.77 -13.89
C HIS A 446 30.26 -11.47 -12.78
N ALA A 447 31.33 -10.84 -12.28
CA ALA A 447 32.11 -11.39 -11.18
C ALA A 447 31.31 -11.47 -9.86
N GLN A 448 30.26 -10.66 -9.71
CA GLN A 448 29.29 -10.73 -8.61
C GLN A 448 28.18 -11.77 -8.85
N GLY A 449 28.16 -12.44 -10.01
CA GLY A 449 27.18 -13.46 -10.35
C GLY A 449 25.79 -12.93 -10.70
N LEU A 450 25.68 -11.67 -11.11
CA LEU A 450 24.40 -11.03 -11.43
C LEU A 450 24.17 -10.88 -12.93
N ASN A 451 22.89 -10.79 -13.28
CA ASN A 451 22.43 -10.45 -14.62
C ASN A 451 22.73 -8.97 -14.90
N VAL A 452 23.50 -8.71 -15.97
CA VAL A 452 23.93 -7.34 -16.31
C VAL A 452 22.74 -6.47 -16.71
N GLY A 453 21.78 -6.99 -17.48
CA GLY A 453 20.58 -6.27 -17.90
C GLY A 453 19.74 -5.77 -16.73
N ASP A 454 19.40 -6.66 -15.79
CA ASP A 454 18.67 -6.29 -14.58
C ASP A 454 19.41 -5.25 -13.75
N THR A 455 20.74 -5.37 -13.68
CA THR A 455 21.59 -4.44 -12.93
C THR A 455 21.57 -3.05 -13.59
N VAL A 456 21.81 -2.93 -14.89
CA VAL A 456 21.85 -1.61 -15.56
C VAL A 456 20.47 -0.94 -15.61
N MET A 457 19.39 -1.71 -15.52
CA MET A 457 18.04 -1.14 -15.40
C MET A 457 17.78 -0.55 -14.03
N ARG A 458 18.35 -1.14 -12.97
CA ARG A 458 18.16 -0.71 -11.58
C ARG A 458 19.14 0.37 -11.14
N PHE A 459 20.38 0.34 -11.62
CA PHE A 459 21.43 1.26 -11.20
C PHE A 459 21.82 2.23 -12.30
N SER A 460 22.27 3.43 -11.91
CA SER A 460 23.05 4.31 -12.79
C SER A 460 24.53 3.91 -12.81
N SER A 461 25.29 4.38 -13.81
CA SER A 461 26.74 4.11 -13.86
C SER A 461 27.47 4.74 -12.68
N GLU A 462 27.06 5.93 -12.24
CA GLU A 462 27.62 6.59 -11.06
C GLU A 462 27.39 5.77 -9.79
N GLN A 463 26.19 5.18 -9.62
CA GLN A 463 25.89 4.32 -8.47
C GLN A 463 26.76 3.07 -8.48
N ILE A 464 26.95 2.43 -9.64
CA ILE A 464 27.85 1.28 -9.78
C ILE A 464 29.29 1.67 -9.47
N GLN A 465 29.77 2.82 -9.95
CA GLN A 465 31.11 3.30 -9.60
C GLN A 465 31.27 3.55 -8.10
N LEU A 466 30.27 4.14 -7.45
CA LEU A 466 30.27 4.36 -6.01
C LEU A 466 30.35 3.04 -5.23
N LEU A 467 29.53 2.04 -5.58
CA LEU A 467 29.57 0.71 -4.96
C LEU A 467 30.94 0.05 -5.16
N LYS A 468 31.47 0.09 -6.39
CA LYS A 468 32.75 -0.51 -6.76
C LYS A 468 33.93 0.13 -6.04
N VAL A 469 33.97 1.47 -5.99
CA VAL A 469 35.02 2.22 -5.28
C VAL A 469 35.03 1.92 -3.79
N GLN A 470 33.84 1.73 -3.19
CA GLN A 470 33.70 1.36 -1.78
C GLN A 470 33.82 -0.15 -1.51
N GLY A 471 34.04 -0.96 -2.55
CA GLY A 471 34.11 -2.41 -2.44
C GLY A 471 32.82 -3.03 -1.89
N LEU A 472 31.67 -2.46 -2.21
CA LEU A 472 30.36 -2.98 -1.82
C LEU A 472 29.80 -3.87 -2.93
N SER A 473 29.12 -4.96 -2.55
CA SER A 473 28.47 -5.86 -3.50
C SER A 473 27.24 -5.20 -4.12
N ILE A 474 26.86 -5.66 -5.31
CA ILE A 474 25.61 -5.23 -5.95
C ILE A 474 24.40 -5.73 -5.15
N GLU A 475 24.48 -6.89 -4.48
CA GLU A 475 23.43 -7.37 -3.59
C GLU A 475 23.13 -6.36 -2.46
N LEU A 476 24.17 -5.79 -1.86
CA LEU A 476 23.98 -4.69 -0.91
C LEU A 476 23.42 -3.45 -1.60
N GLY A 477 23.89 -3.13 -2.80
CA GLY A 477 23.31 -2.08 -3.65
C GLY A 477 21.82 -2.25 -3.92
N LEU A 478 21.33 -3.49 -4.08
CA LEU A 478 19.90 -3.76 -4.25
C LEU A 478 19.15 -3.44 -2.96
N GLN A 479 19.72 -3.74 -1.79
CA GLN A 479 19.11 -3.34 -0.52
C GLN A 479 19.00 -1.82 -0.37
N TYR A 480 19.95 -1.04 -0.92
CA TYR A 480 19.80 0.43 -0.97
C TYR A 480 18.53 0.82 -1.74
N LEU A 481 18.37 0.30 -2.95
CA LEU A 481 17.21 0.60 -3.80
C LEU A 481 15.90 0.12 -3.18
N ASP A 482 15.87 -1.11 -2.68
CA ASP A 482 14.68 -1.74 -2.08
C ASP A 482 14.23 -1.02 -0.81
N LYS A 483 15.17 -0.47 -0.03
CA LYS A 483 14.89 0.33 1.17
C LYS A 483 14.77 1.83 0.90
N GLY A 484 14.81 2.25 -0.37
CA GLY A 484 14.72 3.66 -0.76
C GLY A 484 15.87 4.55 -0.29
N VAL A 485 17.00 3.96 0.14
CA VAL A 485 18.20 4.67 0.55
C VAL A 485 19.00 5.05 -0.71
N PRO A 486 19.24 6.33 -1.01
CA PRO A 486 20.01 6.71 -2.18
C PRO A 486 21.44 6.19 -2.05
N ILE A 487 22.02 5.70 -3.14
CA ILE A 487 23.44 5.35 -3.22
C ILE A 487 24.22 6.65 -3.42
N HIS A 488 24.70 7.21 -2.31
CA HIS A 488 25.33 8.52 -2.25
C HIS A 488 26.52 8.49 -1.30
N GLN A 489 27.53 9.35 -1.50
CA GLN A 489 28.77 9.32 -0.70
C GLN A 489 28.54 9.39 0.82
N ARG A 490 27.46 10.06 1.27
CA ARG A 490 27.08 10.17 2.68
C ARG A 490 26.27 8.99 3.23
N THR A 491 25.75 8.13 2.37
CA THR A 491 24.93 6.96 2.74
C THR A 491 25.62 5.64 2.43
N LEU A 492 26.77 5.63 1.74
CA LEU A 492 27.54 4.41 1.50
C LEU A 492 28.04 3.80 2.82
N VAL A 493 27.94 2.48 2.92
CA VAL A 493 28.51 1.73 4.04
C VAL A 493 30.03 1.81 3.97
N ASP A 494 30.61 2.36 5.04
CA ASP A 494 32.05 2.51 5.18
C ASP A 494 32.55 1.63 6.34
N ASP A 495 32.85 2.21 7.50
CA ASP A 495 33.43 1.53 8.68
C ASP A 495 32.44 0.69 9.52
N TYR A 496 31.16 0.59 9.13
CA TYR A 496 30.12 -0.08 9.91
C TYR A 496 29.61 -1.35 9.20
N ARG A 497 30.48 -2.35 9.09
CA ARG A 497 30.25 -3.63 8.42
C ARG A 497 30.24 -4.80 9.39
N ASP A 498 29.62 -5.91 9.00
CA ASP A 498 29.55 -7.13 9.82
C ASP A 498 30.92 -7.64 10.24
N GLU A 499 31.92 -7.55 9.35
CA GLU A 499 33.28 -8.03 9.64
C GLU A 499 33.97 -7.27 10.79
N LEU A 500 33.46 -6.09 11.13
CA LEU A 500 33.97 -5.24 12.20
C LEU A 500 33.21 -5.42 13.51
N ILE A 501 32.13 -6.22 13.55
CA ILE A 501 31.35 -6.40 14.78
C ILE A 501 32.17 -7.15 15.84
N VAL A 502 32.21 -6.58 17.05
CA VAL A 502 32.84 -7.15 18.23
C VAL A 502 31.78 -7.50 19.27
N GLY A 503 31.70 -8.79 19.63
CA GLY A 503 30.70 -9.29 20.58
C GLY A 503 29.36 -9.64 19.92
N VAL A 504 28.34 -9.89 20.76
CA VAL A 504 27.00 -10.23 20.27
C VAL A 504 26.13 -8.96 20.30
N PRO A 505 25.54 -8.55 19.16
CA PRO A 505 24.55 -7.48 19.11
C PRO A 505 23.46 -7.66 20.16
N LYS A 506 23.16 -6.61 20.91
CA LYS A 506 22.18 -6.67 21.99
C LYS A 506 20.94 -5.86 21.65
N ALA A 507 19.79 -6.51 21.55
CA ALA A 507 18.53 -5.81 21.35
C ALA A 507 18.30 -4.77 22.47
N LEU A 508 17.96 -3.56 22.05
CA LEU A 508 17.54 -2.46 22.92
C LEU A 508 16.01 -2.44 23.01
N GLY A 509 15.48 -1.71 24.00
CA GLY A 509 14.05 -1.41 24.02
C GLY A 509 13.71 -0.60 22.78
N GLY A 510 12.84 -1.13 21.93
CA GLY A 510 12.34 -0.46 20.73
C GLY A 510 10.87 -0.09 20.90
N GLY A 511 10.43 0.96 20.22
CA GLY A 511 9.00 1.28 20.09
C GLY A 511 8.25 0.27 19.21
N GLN A 512 6.97 0.51 18.95
CA GLN A 512 6.11 -0.37 18.15
C GLN A 512 6.64 -0.67 16.73
N VAL A 513 7.45 0.22 16.17
CA VAL A 513 7.83 0.24 14.75
C VAL A 513 9.25 -0.25 14.46
N SER A 514 10.15 -0.35 15.43
CA SER A 514 11.52 -0.84 15.15
C SER A 514 12.17 -1.48 16.37
N LYS A 515 13.08 -2.42 16.12
CA LYS A 515 13.92 -3.06 17.15
C LYS A 515 15.37 -2.58 16.99
N PRO A 516 15.81 -1.58 17.77
CA PRO A 516 17.20 -1.13 17.74
C PRO A 516 18.12 -2.15 18.43
N TYR A 517 19.39 -2.18 18.02
CA TYR A 517 20.44 -3.04 18.59
C TYR A 517 21.63 -2.19 19.03
N ASP A 518 22.16 -2.47 20.21
CA ASP A 518 23.48 -2.01 20.67
C ASP A 518 24.53 -2.92 20.02
N VAL A 519 25.35 -2.34 19.15
CA VAL A 519 26.35 -3.03 18.33
C VAL A 519 27.69 -2.33 18.51
N THR A 520 28.76 -3.08 18.72
CA THR A 520 30.12 -2.52 18.74
C THR A 520 30.80 -2.85 17.41
N TYR A 521 31.09 -1.83 16.61
CA TYR A 521 31.88 -1.95 15.38
C TYR A 521 33.33 -1.54 15.70
N GLY A 522 34.22 -2.52 15.80
CA GLY A 522 35.61 -2.29 16.21
C GLY A 522 35.71 -1.74 17.62
N ARG A 523 35.89 -0.41 17.74
CA ARG A 523 35.94 0.31 19.02
C ARG A 523 34.72 1.19 19.27
N ASP A 524 33.89 1.37 18.25
CA ASP A 524 32.79 2.32 18.28
C ASP A 524 31.51 1.60 18.68
N ARG A 525 30.90 2.07 19.75
CA ARG A 525 29.62 1.56 20.24
C ARG A 525 28.49 2.34 19.59
N MET A 526 27.67 1.64 18.83
CA MET A 526 26.63 2.20 17.98
C MET A 526 25.28 1.57 18.26
N VAL A 527 24.23 2.24 17.81
CA VAL A 527 22.86 1.75 17.73
C VAL A 527 22.55 1.47 16.27
N TYR A 528 22.23 0.22 15.96
CA TYR A 528 21.76 -0.20 14.64
C TYR A 528 20.22 -0.27 14.62
N LYS A 529 19.58 0.32 13.60
CA LYS A 529 18.12 0.26 13.35
C LYS A 529 17.90 -0.17 11.89
N GLU A 530 17.33 -1.36 11.70
CA GLU A 530 16.95 -1.84 10.37
C GLU A 530 15.71 -1.06 9.87
N PRO A 531 15.71 -0.53 8.64
CA PRO A 531 14.51 0.01 7.99
C PRO A 531 13.56 -1.16 7.70
N GLN A 532 12.36 -1.14 8.27
CA GLN A 532 11.35 -2.15 7.99
C GLN A 532 10.33 -1.57 7.00
N ILE A 533 10.25 -2.11 5.79
CA ILE A 533 9.19 -1.74 4.86
C ILE A 533 7.99 -2.64 5.14
N ASN A 534 6.83 -2.04 5.40
CA ASN A 534 5.59 -2.79 5.53
C ASN A 534 5.25 -3.39 4.14
N PRO A 535 5.19 -4.72 3.99
CA PRO A 535 4.96 -5.33 2.68
C PRO A 535 3.56 -5.05 2.12
N GLU A 536 2.58 -4.72 2.96
CA GLU A 536 1.21 -4.42 2.54
C GLU A 536 1.04 -2.98 2.06
N THR A 537 1.71 -2.02 2.72
CA THR A 537 1.54 -0.59 2.42
C THR A 537 2.70 0.02 1.64
N GLY A 538 3.86 -0.64 1.60
CA GLY A 538 5.12 -0.08 1.13
C GLY A 538 5.71 1.01 2.03
N GLU A 539 5.06 1.35 3.15
CA GLU A 539 5.53 2.40 4.08
C GLU A 539 6.70 1.87 4.94
N GLU A 540 7.76 2.66 5.09
CA GLU A 540 8.87 2.39 6.01
C GLU A 540 8.45 2.60 7.48
N SER A 541 8.95 1.76 8.37
CA SER A 541 8.81 1.87 9.81
C SER A 541 9.27 3.25 10.30
N GLY A 542 8.45 3.88 11.14
CA GLY A 542 8.67 5.24 11.60
C GLY A 542 7.89 6.27 10.80
N PHE A 543 7.33 5.91 9.63
CA PHE A 543 6.37 6.78 8.94
C PHE A 543 5.12 6.97 9.80
N GLY A 544 5.02 8.15 10.41
CA GLY A 544 4.05 8.44 11.45
C GLY A 544 3.09 9.58 11.10
N PRO A 545 2.19 9.92 12.02
CA PRO A 545 1.32 11.09 11.91
C PRO A 545 2.08 12.40 11.62
N SER A 546 3.26 12.63 12.22
CA SER A 546 4.05 13.83 11.94
C SER A 546 4.61 13.81 10.50
N SER A 547 5.08 12.67 10.00
CA SER A 547 5.53 12.53 8.60
C SER A 547 4.46 12.97 7.59
N ARG A 548 3.20 12.56 7.79
CA ARG A 548 2.08 12.95 6.92
C ARG A 548 1.79 14.46 6.97
N VAL A 549 1.89 15.03 8.17
CA VAL A 549 1.70 16.48 8.39
C VAL A 549 2.81 17.29 7.76
N LEU A 550 4.05 16.80 7.80
CA LEU A 550 5.20 17.41 7.14
C LEU A 550 5.15 17.29 5.62
N GLY A 551 4.33 16.38 5.09
CA GLY A 551 4.22 16.14 3.65
C GLY A 551 5.37 15.30 3.12
N ILE A 552 5.85 14.35 3.93
CA ILE A 552 6.75 13.29 3.50
C ILE A 552 5.95 12.33 2.62
N ASP A 553 6.52 11.93 1.48
CA ASP A 553 5.92 10.98 0.56
C ASP A 553 5.85 9.57 1.20
N PRO A 554 4.66 8.99 1.43
CA PRO A 554 4.53 7.65 2.01
C PRO A 554 5.14 6.55 1.12
N GLY A 555 5.23 6.75 -0.20
CA GLY A 555 5.81 5.79 -1.13
C GLY A 555 7.34 5.85 -1.18
N LYS A 556 7.94 6.95 -0.72
CA LYS A 556 9.39 7.14 -0.62
C LYS A 556 9.74 7.92 0.66
N PRO A 557 9.45 7.34 1.84
CA PRO A 557 9.55 8.08 3.09
C PRO A 557 11.01 8.34 3.47
N GLN A 558 11.94 7.43 3.17
CA GLN A 558 13.39 7.60 3.40
C GLN A 558 13.72 7.98 4.85
N MET A 559 13.04 7.38 5.82
CA MET A 559 13.13 7.68 7.26
C MET A 559 14.58 7.56 7.76
N THR A 560 15.27 6.52 7.31
CA THR A 560 16.69 6.29 7.58
C THR A 560 17.58 7.42 7.03
N VAL A 561 17.32 7.90 5.82
CA VAL A 561 18.14 8.94 5.14
C VAL A 561 17.95 10.30 5.79
N ARG A 562 16.75 10.60 6.31
CA ARG A 562 16.45 11.84 7.03
C ARG A 562 17.29 12.01 8.30
N ASN A 563 17.67 10.90 8.96
CA ASN A 563 18.62 10.94 10.07
C ASN A 563 20.01 11.38 9.62
N VAL A 564 20.51 10.82 8.52
CA VAL A 564 21.80 11.19 7.92
C VAL A 564 21.78 12.65 7.45
N ALA A 565 20.70 13.08 6.79
CA ALA A 565 20.52 14.47 6.36
C ALA A 565 20.48 15.46 7.54
N THR A 566 19.82 15.09 8.65
CA THR A 566 19.82 15.90 9.88
C THR A 566 21.22 16.02 10.47
N ARG A 567 22.01 14.94 10.47
CA ARG A 567 23.42 14.97 10.89
C ARG A 567 24.27 15.89 10.00
N VAL A 568 24.06 15.88 8.69
CA VAL A 568 24.75 16.79 7.75
C VAL A 568 24.45 18.26 8.07
N VAL A 569 23.20 18.59 8.42
CA VAL A 569 22.84 19.96 8.85
C VAL A 569 23.48 20.32 10.18
N ASP A 570 23.51 19.40 11.14
CA ASP A 570 24.20 19.58 12.43
C ASP A 570 25.71 19.84 12.26
N GLU A 571 26.36 19.14 11.31
CA GLU A 571 27.77 19.38 10.93
C GLU A 571 27.98 20.78 10.37
N LEU A 572 27.09 21.24 9.48
CA LEU A 572 27.16 22.58 8.91
C LEU A 572 26.96 23.68 9.95
N LEU A 573 26.17 23.42 11.00
CA LEU A 573 25.98 24.33 12.12
C LEU A 573 27.10 24.26 13.16
N GLY A 574 27.87 23.17 13.20
CA GLY A 574 28.86 22.91 14.23
C GLY A 574 28.26 22.74 15.64
N PHE A 575 26.98 22.37 15.73
CA PHE A 575 26.28 22.25 17.02
C PHE A 575 26.65 20.96 17.76
N ASN A 576 27.00 19.88 17.03
CA ASN A 576 27.35 18.57 17.56
C ASN A 576 26.24 17.96 18.44
N LEU A 577 24.99 18.10 18.00
CA LEU A 577 23.82 17.55 18.69
C LEU A 577 23.46 16.16 18.19
N VAL A 578 23.74 15.84 16.92
CA VAL A 578 23.37 14.56 16.35
C VAL A 578 24.59 13.64 16.48
N PRO A 579 24.46 12.45 17.10
CA PRO A 579 25.57 11.50 17.18
C PRO A 579 26.00 11.09 15.76
N ASP A 580 27.20 10.52 15.60
CA ASP A 580 27.65 10.06 14.28
C ASP A 580 26.60 9.10 13.70
N THR A 581 26.05 9.45 12.53
CA THR A 581 24.86 8.83 11.98
C THR A 581 25.11 8.51 10.52
N ARG A 582 25.12 7.22 10.20
CA ARG A 582 25.48 6.69 8.88
C ARG A 582 24.62 5.48 8.54
N ILE A 583 24.90 4.87 7.41
CA ILE A 583 24.37 3.56 7.04
C ILE A 583 25.45 2.51 7.33
N GLY A 584 25.01 1.38 7.85
CA GLY A 584 25.86 0.21 8.08
C GLY A 584 25.11 -1.09 7.85
N VAL A 585 25.78 -2.19 8.17
CA VAL A 585 25.26 -3.55 8.00
C VAL A 585 25.27 -4.29 9.33
N LEU A 586 24.19 -5.04 9.57
CA LEU A 586 24.09 -6.03 10.64
C LEU A 586 23.47 -7.31 10.07
N ASP A 587 24.16 -8.44 10.16
CA ASP A 587 23.73 -9.73 9.64
C ASP A 587 23.34 -9.69 8.15
N GLY A 588 24.18 -9.03 7.34
CA GLY A 588 24.00 -8.84 5.91
C GLY A 588 22.94 -7.80 5.53
N LYS A 589 22.28 -7.17 6.51
CA LYS A 589 21.16 -6.25 6.28
C LYS A 589 21.57 -4.79 6.43
N LEU A 590 21.24 -3.99 5.43
CA LEU A 590 21.41 -2.55 5.45
C LEU A 590 20.54 -1.88 6.52
N GLY A 591 21.10 -0.94 7.29
CA GLY A 591 20.32 -0.10 8.18
C GLY A 591 21.04 1.13 8.73
N LEU A 592 20.32 1.92 9.52
CA LEU A 592 20.85 3.10 10.19
C LEU A 592 21.83 2.66 11.27
N VAL A 593 23.02 3.27 11.33
CA VAL A 593 23.97 3.14 12.43
C VAL A 593 24.16 4.52 13.04
N MET A 594 23.94 4.63 14.34
CA MET A 594 23.97 5.88 15.08
C MET A 594 24.85 5.74 16.31
N GLY A 595 25.72 6.70 16.61
CA GLY A 595 26.56 6.69 17.81
C GLY A 595 25.71 6.54 19.08
N PHE A 596 26.15 5.71 20.01
CA PHE A 596 25.42 5.47 21.25
C PHE A 596 25.40 6.76 22.11
N ALA A 597 24.21 7.32 22.35
CA ALA A 597 24.04 8.52 23.15
C ALA A 597 23.99 8.16 24.65
N GLU A 598 25.06 8.49 25.39
CA GLU A 598 25.13 8.26 26.83
C GLU A 598 24.55 9.45 27.62
N GLY A 599 23.58 9.20 28.51
CA GLY A 599 23.04 10.23 29.38
C GLY A 599 21.65 9.92 29.90
N ILE A 600 20.93 10.97 30.29
CA ILE A 600 19.60 10.93 30.87
C ILE A 600 18.58 11.40 29.82
N ALA A 601 17.62 10.54 29.48
CA ALA A 601 16.42 11.00 28.78
C ALA A 601 15.52 11.75 29.80
N PRO A 602 15.05 12.98 29.50
CA PRO A 602 14.26 13.81 30.41
C PRO A 602 13.08 13.13 31.10
N ARG A 603 12.49 12.09 30.48
CA ARG A 603 11.74 11.04 31.18
C ARG A 603 11.52 9.86 30.24
N TYR A 604 11.85 8.66 30.71
CA TYR A 604 11.22 7.41 30.26
C TYR A 604 9.89 7.32 30.99
N THR A 605 8.78 7.68 30.36
CA THR A 605 7.47 7.26 30.86
C THR A 605 7.32 5.76 30.60
N VAL A 606 6.75 5.06 31.59
CA VAL A 606 5.90 3.88 31.36
C VAL A 606 5.00 4.20 30.18
N ASP A 607 4.71 3.25 29.29
CA ASP A 607 3.83 3.43 28.13
C ASP A 607 2.38 3.71 28.58
N THR A 608 2.15 4.84 29.26
CA THR A 608 0.85 5.41 29.62
C THR A 608 0.23 6.13 28.43
N ASP A 609 1.02 6.34 27.36
CA ASP A 609 0.50 6.76 26.06
C ASP A 609 -0.41 5.69 25.47
N ASP A 610 -0.14 4.39 25.68
CA ASP A 610 -1.09 3.35 25.27
C ASP A 610 -2.40 3.43 26.06
N THR A 611 -2.35 3.63 27.39
CA THR A 611 -3.57 3.79 28.21
C THR A 611 -4.35 5.05 27.87
N SER A 612 -3.70 6.21 27.71
CA SER A 612 -4.36 7.48 27.36
C SER A 612 -4.88 7.51 25.93
N ARG A 613 -4.19 6.86 24.99
CA ARG A 613 -4.63 6.66 23.60
C ARG A 613 -5.79 5.68 23.53
N GLN A 614 -5.74 4.57 24.26
CA GLN A 614 -6.87 3.64 24.42
C GLN A 614 -8.07 4.33 25.07
N TRP A 615 -7.82 5.25 26.02
CA TRP A 615 -8.87 6.07 26.61
C TRP A 615 -9.49 7.03 25.60
N GLY A 616 -8.68 7.74 24.81
CA GLY A 616 -9.16 8.57 23.71
C GLY A 616 -9.95 7.78 22.66
N GLN A 617 -9.50 6.57 22.33
CA GLN A 617 -10.18 5.68 21.38
C GLN A 617 -11.50 5.11 21.95
N MET A 618 -11.54 4.73 23.23
CA MET A 618 -12.78 4.34 23.91
C MET A 618 -13.76 5.50 23.99
N VAL A 619 -13.29 6.69 24.37
CA VAL A 619 -14.12 7.90 24.45
C VAL A 619 -14.67 8.29 23.07
N MET A 620 -13.91 8.11 22.00
CA MET A 620 -14.38 8.31 20.62
C MET A 620 -15.40 7.23 20.19
N ALA A 621 -15.11 5.94 20.47
CA ALA A 621 -15.98 4.84 20.08
C ALA A 621 -17.30 4.82 20.85
N TYR A 622 -17.28 5.11 22.15
CA TYR A 622 -18.47 5.12 23.01
C TYR A 622 -19.17 6.48 23.08
N GLY A 623 -18.45 7.58 22.85
CA GLY A 623 -19.01 8.94 22.90
C GLY A 623 -20.01 9.23 21.79
N ASP A 624 -19.83 8.65 20.61
CA ASP A 624 -20.78 8.78 19.49
C ASP A 624 -22.04 7.92 19.70
N GLU A 625 -21.93 6.80 20.45
CA GLU A 625 -23.05 5.91 20.74
C GLU A 625 -23.82 6.30 22.03
N ASN A 626 -23.19 7.06 22.95
CA ASN A 626 -23.78 7.46 24.23
C ASN A 626 -23.30 8.84 24.70
N PRO A 627 -23.84 9.95 24.14
CA PRO A 627 -23.38 11.31 24.42
C PRO A 627 -23.56 11.72 25.89
N ASP A 628 -24.53 11.15 26.60
CA ASP A 628 -24.76 11.42 28.03
C ASP A 628 -23.63 10.84 28.90
N LEU A 629 -23.10 9.66 28.56
CA LEU A 629 -21.95 9.06 29.24
C LEU A 629 -20.70 9.92 29.07
N LEU A 630 -20.48 10.42 27.85
CA LEU A 630 -19.37 11.32 27.54
C LEU A 630 -19.45 12.63 28.33
N GLN A 631 -20.67 13.18 28.48
CA GLN A 631 -20.89 14.39 29.26
C GLN A 631 -20.67 14.13 30.75
N SER A 632 -21.15 13.01 31.30
CA SER A 632 -20.88 12.61 32.69
C SER A 632 -19.39 12.41 32.98
N VAL A 633 -18.61 11.87 32.04
CA VAL A 633 -17.14 11.80 32.17
C VAL A 633 -16.50 13.18 32.17
N LYS A 634 -16.92 14.07 31.26
CA LYS A 634 -16.42 15.46 31.20
C LYS A 634 -16.77 16.26 32.44
N ASP A 635 -17.92 16.00 33.02
CA ASP A 635 -18.41 16.65 34.24
C ASP A 635 -17.77 16.06 35.51
N GLY A 636 -16.93 15.02 35.37
CA GLY A 636 -16.22 14.38 36.47
C GLY A 636 -17.13 13.60 37.40
N ASP A 637 -18.23 13.04 36.88
CA ASP A 637 -19.18 12.25 37.67
C ASP A 637 -18.47 11.00 38.25
N PRO A 638 -18.36 10.88 39.59
CA PRO A 638 -17.56 9.84 40.21
C PRO A 638 -18.04 8.42 39.91
N GLU A 639 -19.36 8.20 39.81
CA GLU A 639 -19.92 6.87 39.50
C GLU A 639 -19.60 6.48 38.06
N THR A 640 -19.80 7.38 37.10
CA THR A 640 -19.49 7.13 35.69
C THR A 640 -17.99 6.91 35.47
N VAL A 641 -17.14 7.73 36.09
CA VAL A 641 -15.68 7.58 36.03
C VAL A 641 -15.24 6.25 36.66
N THR A 642 -15.85 5.85 37.78
CA THR A 642 -15.56 4.57 38.44
C THR A 642 -15.99 3.39 37.58
N VAL A 643 -17.19 3.40 37.01
CA VAL A 643 -17.70 2.31 36.13
C VAL A 643 -16.82 2.17 34.89
N LEU A 644 -16.39 3.28 34.30
CA LEU A 644 -15.50 3.27 33.14
C LEU A 644 -14.10 2.79 33.51
N MET A 645 -13.54 3.22 34.65
CA MET A 645 -12.29 2.69 35.19
C MET A 645 -12.37 1.19 35.48
N ASP A 646 -13.49 0.72 36.02
CA ASP A 646 -13.74 -0.70 36.26
C ASP A 646 -13.90 -1.49 34.94
N LEU A 647 -14.46 -0.86 33.89
CA LEU A 647 -14.52 -1.42 32.54
C LEU A 647 -13.14 -1.51 31.88
N VAL A 648 -12.28 -0.50 32.05
CA VAL A 648 -10.86 -0.55 31.65
C VAL A 648 -10.15 -1.65 32.40
N ARG A 649 -10.28 -1.68 33.73
CA ARG A 649 -9.71 -2.73 34.56
C ARG A 649 -10.21 -4.12 34.18
N ALA A 650 -11.48 -4.25 33.76
CA ALA A 650 -12.06 -5.51 33.28
C ALA A 650 -11.66 -5.87 31.83
N ASN A 651 -11.23 -4.89 31.03
CA ASN A 651 -10.68 -5.12 29.70
C ASN A 651 -9.17 -5.43 29.78
N ASP A 652 -8.46 -4.77 30.69
CA ASP A 652 -7.10 -5.11 31.14
C ASP A 652 -7.06 -6.49 31.81
N SER A 653 -8.12 -6.90 32.52
CA SER A 653 -8.23 -8.25 33.10
C SER A 653 -8.49 -9.36 32.08
N ARG A 654 -8.59 -9.07 30.77
CA ARG A 654 -8.46 -10.10 29.74
C ARG A 654 -6.99 -10.50 29.49
N TYR A 655 -6.05 -9.75 30.05
CA TYR A 655 -4.62 -10.08 30.19
C TYR A 655 -4.27 -10.54 31.62
N GLU A 656 -5.12 -11.36 32.25
CA GLU A 656 -4.81 -11.95 33.55
C GLU A 656 -3.58 -12.89 33.50
N LEU A 657 -2.44 -12.38 33.97
CA LEU A 657 -1.48 -13.14 34.77
C LEU A 657 -1.17 -12.33 36.04
N GLY A 658 -1.15 -13.05 37.17
CA GLY A 658 -1.40 -12.49 38.49
C GLY A 658 -0.41 -11.45 38.98
N ALA A 659 -0.88 -10.62 39.91
CA ALA A 659 -0.06 -9.75 40.73
C ALA A 659 1.07 -10.55 41.40
N PHE A 660 2.27 -10.48 40.82
CA PHE A 660 3.50 -10.96 41.41
C PHE A 660 4.19 -9.74 42.04
N ASP A 661 4.14 -9.64 43.37
CA ASP A 661 4.99 -8.72 44.11
C ASP A 661 6.43 -9.25 44.10
N VAL A 662 7.27 -8.66 43.25
CA VAL A 662 8.64 -9.12 43.00
C VAL A 662 9.65 -8.48 43.95
N THR A 663 9.20 -7.50 44.76
CA THR A 663 10.02 -6.85 45.79
C THR A 663 10.51 -7.84 46.85
N ASP A 664 9.82 -8.98 46.98
CA ASP A 664 10.14 -10.01 47.96
C ASP A 664 11.04 -11.14 47.44
N THR A 665 11.49 -11.06 46.18
CA THR A 665 12.49 -12.02 45.68
C THR A 665 13.87 -11.70 46.24
N GLU A 666 14.62 -12.73 46.63
CA GLU A 666 15.97 -12.55 47.20
C GLU A 666 16.91 -11.85 46.21
N GLN A 667 16.71 -12.07 44.92
CA GLN A 667 17.46 -11.41 43.85
C GLN A 667 17.09 -9.92 43.70
N ALA A 668 15.81 -9.54 43.84
CA ALA A 668 15.40 -8.12 43.87
C ALA A 668 15.91 -7.42 45.13
N ARG A 669 15.82 -8.06 46.30
CA ARG A 669 16.41 -7.53 47.54
C ARG A 669 17.93 -7.36 47.42
N GLN A 670 18.62 -8.32 46.80
CA GLN A 670 20.05 -8.21 46.53
C GLN A 670 20.38 -7.06 45.56
N ILE A 671 19.60 -6.90 44.49
CA ILE A 671 19.75 -5.77 43.56
C ILE A 671 19.57 -4.43 44.27
N LEU A 672 18.52 -4.29 45.08
CA LEU A 672 18.24 -3.07 45.84
C LEU A 672 19.35 -2.78 46.88
N GLN A 673 19.85 -3.82 47.55
CA GLN A 673 20.91 -3.69 48.55
C GLN A 673 22.26 -3.31 47.92
N LEU A 674 22.56 -3.84 46.73
CA LEU A 674 23.77 -3.50 45.97
C LEU A 674 23.67 -2.13 45.29
N ALA A 675 22.47 -1.67 44.94
CA ALA A 675 22.26 -0.36 44.34
C ALA A 675 22.66 0.80 45.27
N ASP A 676 22.55 0.60 46.59
CA ASP A 676 23.00 1.56 47.61
C ASP A 676 24.50 1.44 47.96
N GLY A 677 25.20 0.47 47.36
CA GLY A 677 26.62 0.18 47.65
C GLY A 677 27.63 1.09 46.95
N SER A 678 28.89 0.69 47.06
CA SER A 678 30.05 1.24 46.34
C SER A 678 29.89 1.17 44.80
N PRO A 679 30.70 1.89 44.01
CA PRO A 679 30.64 1.83 42.55
C PRO A 679 30.68 0.40 41.98
N ASP A 680 31.53 -0.47 42.52
CA ASP A 680 31.64 -1.87 42.12
C ASP A 680 30.37 -2.69 42.46
N GLU A 681 29.74 -2.40 43.61
CA GLU A 681 28.46 -3.01 44.00
C GLU A 681 27.33 -2.53 43.10
N ARG A 682 27.34 -1.26 42.68
CA ARG A 682 26.37 -0.71 41.72
C ARG A 682 26.53 -1.32 40.33
N GLU A 683 27.77 -1.55 39.88
CA GLU A 683 28.06 -2.26 38.63
C GLU A 683 27.61 -3.73 38.70
N THR A 684 27.78 -4.35 39.86
CA THR A 684 27.25 -5.70 40.15
C THR A 684 25.72 -5.72 40.11
N ALA A 685 25.06 -4.73 40.71
CA ALA A 685 23.60 -4.57 40.64
C ALA A 685 23.11 -4.43 39.19
N GLN A 686 23.82 -3.65 38.36
CA GLN A 686 23.52 -3.52 36.94
C GLN A 686 23.70 -4.84 36.18
N THR A 687 24.75 -5.58 36.49
CA THR A 687 25.01 -6.88 35.86
C THR A 687 23.92 -7.89 36.22
N LEU A 688 23.48 -7.90 37.48
CA LEU A 688 22.34 -8.72 37.93
C LEU A 688 21.03 -8.31 37.27
N LEU A 689 20.73 -7.00 37.21
CA LEU A 689 19.57 -6.44 36.48
C LEU A 689 19.58 -6.84 35.00
N ARG A 690 20.75 -6.85 34.36
CA ARG A 690 20.92 -7.24 32.95
C ARG A 690 20.83 -8.76 32.73
N GLY A 691 21.09 -9.56 33.77
CA GLY A 691 21.10 -11.02 33.72
C GLY A 691 19.75 -11.68 34.05
N LEU A 692 18.71 -10.90 34.38
CA LEU A 692 17.37 -11.44 34.61
C LEU A 692 16.82 -12.03 33.30
N PRO A 693 16.41 -13.32 33.28
CA PRO A 693 15.96 -13.98 32.06
C PRO A 693 14.69 -13.37 31.49
N GLY A 694 14.67 -13.15 30.17
CA GLY A 694 13.59 -12.53 29.39
C GLY A 694 12.29 -13.34 29.26
N LYS A 695 11.70 -13.74 30.38
CA LYS A 695 10.33 -14.26 30.48
C LYS A 695 9.57 -13.70 31.70
N ILE A 696 9.94 -12.51 32.17
CA ILE A 696 9.01 -11.71 32.97
C ILE A 696 8.22 -10.90 31.94
N GLU A 697 7.04 -11.42 31.56
CA GLU A 697 6.12 -10.80 30.60
C GLU A 697 5.58 -9.44 31.07
N ASP A 698 5.92 -8.99 32.27
CA ASP A 698 5.50 -7.68 32.77
C ASP A 698 6.65 -6.67 32.69
N GLY A 699 6.67 -5.91 31.59
CA GLY A 699 7.57 -4.77 31.40
C GLY A 699 7.52 -3.78 32.57
N ARG A 700 6.42 -3.74 33.33
CA ARG A 700 6.28 -2.89 34.52
C ARG A 700 7.26 -3.23 35.64
N VAL A 701 7.57 -4.50 35.91
CA VAL A 701 8.46 -4.88 37.03
C VAL A 701 9.90 -4.45 36.78
N ILE A 702 10.41 -4.70 35.57
CA ILE A 702 11.76 -4.29 35.17
C ILE A 702 11.86 -2.76 35.13
N GLN A 703 10.77 -2.10 34.74
CA GLN A 703 10.67 -0.64 34.69
C GLN A 703 10.59 -0.01 36.08
N GLU A 704 9.84 -0.58 37.01
CA GLU A 704 9.79 -0.18 38.43
C GLU A 704 11.15 -0.38 39.12
N LEU A 705 11.82 -1.51 38.89
CA LEU A 705 13.17 -1.73 39.40
C LEU A 705 14.20 -0.76 38.79
N ARG A 706 14.00 -0.33 37.53
CA ARG A 706 14.83 0.72 36.90
C ARG A 706 14.54 2.10 37.48
N ILE A 707 13.27 2.48 37.62
CA ILE A 707 12.85 3.75 38.21
C ILE A 707 13.35 3.84 39.65
N THR A 708 13.21 2.75 40.42
CA THR A 708 13.70 2.65 41.79
C THR A 708 15.23 2.70 41.85
N ALA A 709 15.94 1.99 40.98
CA ALA A 709 17.40 2.07 40.91
C ALA A 709 17.91 3.45 40.45
N MET A 710 17.20 4.15 39.55
CA MET A 710 17.50 5.53 39.15
C MET A 710 17.29 6.51 40.32
N ARG A 711 16.16 6.38 41.03
CA ARG A 711 15.87 7.13 42.26
C ARG A 711 16.93 6.91 43.35
N GLN A 712 17.34 5.66 43.57
CA GLN A 712 18.35 5.29 44.57
C GLN A 712 19.77 5.76 44.21
N ARG A 713 20.11 5.85 42.91
CA ARG A 713 21.36 6.46 42.44
C ARG A 713 21.42 7.97 42.68
N GLY A 714 20.29 8.59 43.02
CA GLY A 714 20.17 10.04 43.05
C GLY A 714 20.28 10.64 41.65
N ASP A 715 19.82 9.94 40.61
CA ASP A 715 19.63 10.54 39.28
C ASP A 715 18.72 11.74 39.51
N ARG A 716 19.35 12.92 39.47
CA ARG A 716 18.68 14.17 39.75
C ARG A 716 17.63 14.34 38.67
N ASP A 717 16.48 14.82 39.09
CA ASP A 717 15.54 15.46 38.19
C ASP A 717 16.31 16.36 37.21
N LEU A 718 16.04 16.19 35.91
CA LEU A 718 16.69 16.99 34.90
C LEU A 718 16.52 18.48 35.25
N GLU A 719 17.64 19.17 35.46
CA GLU A 719 17.64 20.56 35.86
C GLU A 719 17.56 21.43 34.61
N PHE A 720 16.33 21.72 34.18
CA PHE A 720 16.07 22.60 33.02
C PHE A 720 16.57 24.05 33.21
N ASP A 721 17.01 24.41 34.41
CA ASP A 721 17.64 25.70 34.70
C ASP A 721 19.17 25.68 34.55
N ASP A 722 19.77 24.51 34.35
CA ASP A 722 21.19 24.38 34.09
C ASP A 722 21.57 25.07 32.77
N PRO A 723 22.63 25.91 32.76
CA PRO A 723 23.05 26.65 31.57
C PRO A 723 23.36 25.76 30.35
N VAL A 724 23.96 24.58 30.56
CA VAL A 724 24.33 23.64 29.50
C VAL A 724 23.08 23.02 28.89
N VAL A 725 22.10 22.64 29.73
CA VAL A 725 20.83 22.08 29.27
C VAL A 725 20.03 23.10 28.47
N ARG A 726 19.92 24.34 28.96
CA ARG A 726 19.24 25.43 28.23
C ARG A 726 19.88 25.71 26.88
N GLN A 727 21.21 25.86 26.84
CA GLN A 727 21.95 26.08 25.62
C GLN A 727 21.72 24.94 24.62
N GLY A 728 21.87 23.68 25.08
CA GLY A 728 21.70 22.50 24.24
C GLY A 728 20.30 22.38 23.66
N LEU A 729 19.26 22.63 24.46
CA LEU A 729 17.86 22.59 24.00
C LEU A 729 17.52 23.70 23.01
N VAL A 730 18.10 24.90 23.15
CA VAL A 730 17.92 25.97 22.16
C VAL A 730 18.66 25.65 20.85
N LYS A 731 19.88 25.08 20.90
CA LYS A 731 20.55 24.59 19.68
C LYS A 731 19.70 23.53 18.99
N LEU A 732 19.13 22.59 19.75
CA LEU A 732 18.26 21.54 19.23
C LEU A 732 17.01 22.11 18.58
N GLN A 733 16.36 23.08 19.23
CA GLN A 733 15.22 23.79 18.68
C GLN A 733 15.53 24.51 17.36
N LEU A 734 16.72 25.10 17.23
CA LEU A 734 17.17 25.74 15.99
C LEU A 734 17.49 24.70 14.88
N LEU A 735 18.10 23.58 15.24
CA LEU A 735 18.33 22.46 14.31
C LEU A 735 17.00 21.92 13.78
N ASP A 736 16.06 21.61 14.68
CA ASP A 736 14.73 21.11 14.35
C ASP A 736 13.91 22.13 13.54
N ALA A 737 14.09 23.43 13.80
CA ALA A 737 13.50 24.50 13.01
C ALA A 737 14.01 24.53 11.56
N LEU A 738 15.31 24.27 11.34
CA LEU A 738 15.90 24.24 10.01
C LEU A 738 15.53 22.95 9.26
N THR A 739 15.55 21.82 9.95
CA THR A 739 15.25 20.50 9.38
C THR A 739 13.77 20.23 9.33
N ALA A 740 12.91 21.00 9.99
CA ALA A 740 11.49 20.71 10.16
C ALA A 740 11.21 19.36 10.86
N GLN A 741 11.97 19.03 11.90
CA GLN A 741 11.73 17.84 12.72
C GLN A 741 10.40 17.96 13.47
N GLY A 742 9.39 17.21 13.01
CA GLY A 742 8.03 17.29 13.49
C GLY A 742 7.76 16.53 14.78
N ASP A 743 8.59 15.53 15.10
CA ASP A 743 8.37 14.60 16.21
C ASP A 743 9.34 14.80 17.38
N ARG A 744 9.86 16.02 17.57
CA ARG A 744 10.72 16.30 18.72
C ARG A 744 9.92 16.36 20.02
N HIS A 745 9.89 15.27 20.76
CA HIS A 745 9.44 15.21 22.16
C HIS A 745 10.59 14.82 23.11
N GLN A 746 10.32 14.81 24.41
CA GLN A 746 11.29 14.60 25.49
C GLN A 746 11.95 13.22 25.54
N ALA A 747 11.45 12.24 24.77
CA ALA A 747 12.08 10.93 24.62
C ALA A 747 13.02 10.85 23.41
N ASN A 748 13.00 11.86 22.54
CA ASN A 748 13.82 11.92 21.33
C ASN A 748 15.09 12.77 21.53
N TYR A 749 15.53 12.99 22.77
CA TYR A 749 16.85 13.53 23.05
C TYR A 749 17.37 13.04 24.41
N ILE A 750 18.70 13.07 24.54
CA ILE A 750 19.44 12.63 25.72
C ILE A 750 20.23 13.82 26.26
N VAL A 751 20.17 14.05 27.56
CA VAL A 751 21.04 15.02 28.25
C VAL A 751 22.27 14.27 28.74
N THR A 752 23.42 14.59 28.16
CA THR A 752 24.69 13.93 28.44
C THR A 752 25.30 14.44 29.74
N GLN A 753 26.01 13.57 30.46
CA GLN A 753 26.68 13.90 31.72
C GLN A 753 28.12 13.36 31.73
N ASP A 754 29.01 14.06 32.43
CA ASP A 754 30.34 13.52 32.73
C ASP A 754 30.30 12.47 33.85
N ALA A 755 31.43 11.82 34.13
CA ALA A 755 31.54 10.83 35.21
C ALA A 755 31.20 11.38 36.61
N GLY A 756 31.16 12.70 36.78
CA GLY A 756 30.75 13.39 38.01
C GLY A 756 29.27 13.77 38.06
N GLY A 757 28.49 13.41 37.03
CA GLY A 757 27.07 13.74 36.91
C GLY A 757 26.80 15.19 36.50
N ARG A 758 27.81 15.94 36.06
CA ARG A 758 27.61 17.31 35.54
C ARG A 758 27.10 17.23 34.11
N TYR A 759 26.09 18.02 33.76
CA TYR A 759 25.59 18.09 32.39
C TYR A 759 26.69 18.59 31.44
N THR A 760 26.85 17.91 30.31
CA THR A 760 27.88 18.21 29.31
C THR A 760 27.31 18.61 27.94
N GLY A 761 26.01 18.36 27.71
CA GLY A 761 25.34 18.73 26.47
C GLY A 761 24.02 18.00 26.27
N VAL A 762 23.44 18.20 25.09
CA VAL A 762 22.21 17.54 24.63
C VAL A 762 22.51 16.82 23.32
N VAL A 763 21.99 15.60 23.18
CA VAL A 763 22.14 14.78 21.99
C VAL A 763 20.75 14.42 21.44
N ALA A 764 20.50 14.73 20.18
CA ALA A 764 19.26 14.46 19.48
C ALA A 764 19.27 13.05 18.88
N ILE A 765 18.21 12.29 19.14
CA ILE A 765 17.99 10.95 18.56
C ILE A 765 16.67 10.92 17.80
N ASP A 766 16.43 9.85 17.05
CA ASP A 766 15.20 9.61 16.26
C ASP A 766 14.84 10.80 15.34
N ASN A 767 15.77 11.12 14.44
CA ASN A 767 15.66 12.27 13.53
C ASN A 767 14.98 11.90 12.20
N ASP A 768 14.17 10.84 12.17
CA ASP A 768 13.58 10.31 10.93
C ASP A 768 12.37 11.13 10.45
N GLN A 769 11.58 11.73 11.35
CA GLN A 769 10.44 12.59 11.01
C GLN A 769 10.83 14.05 10.75
N ALA A 770 11.92 14.26 10.00
CA ALA A 770 12.41 15.57 9.59
C ALA A 770 12.18 15.82 8.10
N PHE A 771 12.27 17.09 7.72
CA PHE A 771 12.08 17.64 6.38
C PHE A 771 10.63 17.50 5.89
N GLY A 772 10.39 17.31 4.60
CA GLY A 772 9.05 17.29 4.02
C GLY A 772 8.63 18.59 3.33
N THR A 773 7.52 18.50 2.61
CA THR A 773 7.11 19.48 1.58
C THR A 773 6.14 20.56 2.07
N LYS A 774 5.70 20.53 3.34
CA LYS A 774 4.61 21.41 3.82
C LYS A 774 5.06 22.56 4.74
N ILE A 775 6.21 22.43 5.41
CA ILE A 775 6.65 23.42 6.40
C ILE A 775 7.74 24.33 5.81
N GLY A 776 7.34 25.47 5.25
CA GLY A 776 8.28 26.49 4.76
C GLY A 776 8.68 27.53 5.81
N ASN A 777 7.87 27.72 6.85
CA ASN A 777 8.16 28.61 7.98
C ASN A 777 8.33 27.76 9.25
N PRO A 778 9.48 27.84 9.95
CA PRO A 778 9.72 27.01 11.15
C PRO A 778 8.71 27.22 12.28
N ASN A 779 8.07 28.39 12.37
CA ASN A 779 7.04 28.65 13.37
C ASN A 779 5.77 27.80 13.17
N ASP A 780 5.60 27.17 12.00
CA ASP A 780 4.47 26.30 11.70
C ASP A 780 4.68 24.87 12.26
N LEU A 781 5.85 24.57 12.85
CA LEU A 781 6.10 23.34 13.62
C LEU A 781 5.35 23.29 14.95
N LEU A 782 4.69 24.38 15.34
CA LEU A 782 3.98 24.51 16.61
C LEU A 782 2.98 23.36 16.83
N ARG A 783 3.13 22.63 17.93
CA ARG A 783 2.14 21.65 18.40
C ARG A 783 0.78 22.29 18.68
N ARG A 784 -0.30 21.67 18.22
CA ARG A 784 -1.67 22.06 18.60
C ARG A 784 -1.99 21.56 20.02
N VAL A 785 -2.04 22.47 21.00
CA VAL A 785 -2.29 22.11 22.41
C VAL A 785 -3.76 22.32 22.84
N SER A 786 -4.55 23.18 22.19
CA SER A 786 -5.91 23.47 22.69
C SER A 786 -6.88 24.14 21.71
N GLY A 787 -6.62 24.08 20.39
CA GLY A 787 -7.40 24.83 19.39
C GLY A 787 -7.27 26.36 19.49
N LYS A 788 -6.55 26.87 20.49
CA LYS A 788 -6.21 28.28 20.64
C LYS A 788 -5.17 28.69 19.60
N MET A 789 -5.37 29.87 19.04
CA MET A 789 -4.38 30.51 18.19
C MET A 789 -3.32 31.18 19.07
N VAL A 790 -2.05 30.93 18.79
CA VAL A 790 -0.88 31.52 19.48
C VAL A 790 -0.24 32.55 18.56
N MET A 791 0.13 33.71 19.11
CA MET A 791 0.86 34.74 18.36
C MET A 791 2.32 34.32 18.22
N GLY A 792 2.81 34.19 16.99
CA GLY A 792 4.22 33.90 16.73
C GLY A 792 5.14 35.11 16.90
N PRO A 793 6.47 34.90 16.93
CA PRO A 793 7.45 35.98 17.05
C PRO A 793 7.44 36.94 15.84
N ASP A 794 6.91 36.48 14.72
CA ASP A 794 6.65 37.25 13.50
C ASP A 794 5.33 38.05 13.52
N GLY A 795 4.57 37.98 14.62
CA GLY A 795 3.28 38.66 14.76
C GLY A 795 2.13 37.98 14.03
N VAL A 796 2.28 36.73 13.61
CA VAL A 796 1.22 35.96 12.93
C VAL A 796 0.59 34.95 13.89
N MET A 797 -0.75 34.89 13.92
CA MET A 797 -1.52 33.95 14.74
C MET A 797 -1.50 32.53 14.13
N ARG A 798 -1.23 31.51 14.95
CA ARG A 798 -1.12 30.09 14.53
C ARG A 798 -1.92 29.15 15.41
N GLY A 799 -2.67 28.23 14.82
CA GLY A 799 -3.49 27.26 15.56
C GLY A 799 -2.74 26.02 16.05
N GLY A 800 -1.44 25.91 15.70
CA GLY A 800 -0.67 24.68 15.79
C GLY A 800 -1.20 23.57 14.89
N THR A 801 -0.38 22.56 14.63
CA THR A 801 -0.79 21.38 13.86
C THR A 801 -0.92 20.18 14.77
N GLN A 802 -1.98 19.39 14.58
CA GLN A 802 -2.10 18.10 15.28
C GLN A 802 -0.96 17.19 14.85
N ASN A 803 -0.47 16.36 15.77
CA ASN A 803 0.61 15.41 15.52
C ASN A 803 2.00 16.01 15.24
N LEU A 804 2.19 17.31 15.46
CA LEU A 804 3.54 17.86 15.61
C LEU A 804 3.86 18.02 17.09
N ASN A 805 5.10 17.76 17.45
CA ASN A 805 5.64 17.97 18.78
C ASN A 805 6.52 19.22 18.88
N GLY A 806 6.84 19.90 17.76
CA GLY A 806 7.68 21.10 17.73
C GLY A 806 7.12 22.34 18.43
N VAL A 807 7.97 23.38 18.50
CA VAL A 807 7.66 24.73 19.02
C VAL A 807 8.11 25.79 18.00
N MET A 808 7.74 27.05 18.21
CA MET A 808 8.18 28.18 17.39
C MET A 808 9.67 28.51 17.61
N LEU A 809 10.23 29.46 16.86
CA LEU A 809 11.62 29.90 17.04
C LEU A 809 11.89 30.46 18.45
N PRO A 810 13.09 30.25 19.02
CA PRO A 810 13.39 30.57 20.41
C PRO A 810 13.42 32.07 20.68
N GLY A 811 13.04 32.48 21.89
CA GLY A 811 13.06 33.88 22.32
C GLY A 811 14.44 34.44 22.67
N VAL A 812 15.47 33.59 22.73
CA VAL A 812 16.86 33.94 23.07
C VAL A 812 17.82 32.98 22.39
N VAL A 813 18.98 33.47 21.95
CA VAL A 813 20.09 32.66 21.41
C VAL A 813 21.42 33.26 21.90
N ASP A 814 22.52 32.52 21.80
CA ASP A 814 23.85 33.10 21.99
C ASP A 814 24.50 33.54 20.67
N ARG A 815 25.63 34.25 20.79
CA ARG A 815 26.40 34.75 19.63
C ARG A 815 26.96 33.63 18.75
N ASP A 816 27.31 32.48 19.32
CA ASP A 816 27.89 31.36 18.56
C ASP A 816 26.83 30.71 17.67
N MET A 817 25.62 30.51 18.20
CA MET A 817 24.46 30.05 17.41
C MET A 817 24.17 31.00 16.26
N LYS A 818 24.15 32.32 16.52
CA LYS A 818 23.91 33.31 15.48
C LYS A 818 25.00 33.27 14.40
N ALA A 819 26.27 33.22 14.80
CA ALA A 819 27.40 33.15 13.87
C ALA A 819 27.31 31.91 12.95
N ALA A 820 27.00 30.74 13.51
CA ALA A 820 26.83 29.51 12.73
C ALA A 820 25.75 29.65 11.63
N PHE A 821 24.61 30.25 11.96
CA PHE A 821 23.57 30.53 10.96
C PHE A 821 24.01 31.60 9.96
N ASP A 822 24.62 32.70 10.41
CA ASP A 822 25.09 33.77 9.52
C ASP A 822 26.07 33.23 8.47
N GLU A 823 26.98 32.33 8.86
CA GLU A 823 27.98 31.67 7.99
C GLU A 823 27.36 30.68 7.00
N MET A 824 26.30 29.96 7.39
CA MET A 824 25.65 28.98 6.50
C MET A 824 24.95 29.67 5.32
N THR A 825 25.35 29.35 4.09
CA THR A 825 24.66 29.85 2.87
C THR A 825 23.59 28.87 2.37
N PRO A 826 22.52 29.35 1.71
CA PRO A 826 21.56 28.47 1.04
C PRO A 826 22.22 27.52 0.02
N GLU A 827 23.25 27.97 -0.68
CA GLU A 827 23.98 27.16 -1.67
C GLU A 827 24.78 26.03 -1.02
N ALA A 828 25.44 26.31 0.11
CA ALA A 828 26.15 25.29 0.87
C ALA A 828 25.18 24.24 1.44
N LEU A 829 24.03 24.68 1.96
CA LEU A 829 22.98 23.79 2.44
C LEU A 829 22.44 22.89 1.33
N ARG A 830 22.10 23.47 0.16
CA ARG A 830 21.66 22.71 -1.02
C ARG A 830 22.70 21.68 -1.45
N ALA A 831 23.95 22.10 -1.57
CA ALA A 831 25.03 21.24 -2.03
C ALA A 831 25.27 20.04 -1.10
N GLN A 832 25.15 20.23 0.22
CA GLN A 832 25.33 19.14 1.18
C GLN A 832 24.14 18.18 1.27
N LEU A 833 22.92 18.63 0.97
CA LEU A 833 21.72 17.81 0.99
C LEU A 833 21.36 17.17 -0.38
N ALA A 834 22.00 17.64 -1.46
CA ALA A 834 21.76 17.14 -2.82
C ALA A 834 21.95 15.62 -2.88
N GLY A 835 20.98 14.92 -3.49
CA GLY A 835 20.99 13.46 -3.61
C GLY A 835 20.62 12.69 -2.34
N LEU A 836 20.52 13.35 -1.17
CA LEU A 836 20.00 12.75 0.05
C LEU A 836 18.49 12.91 0.19
N LEU A 837 17.96 14.06 -0.22
CA LEU A 837 16.55 14.41 -0.10
C LEU A 837 15.99 14.87 -1.46
N PRO A 838 14.66 14.84 -1.66
CA PRO A 838 14.03 15.44 -2.83
C PRO A 838 14.30 16.96 -2.92
N ASP A 839 14.54 17.48 -4.12
CA ASP A 839 14.89 18.89 -4.35
C ASP A 839 13.91 19.88 -3.70
N GLN A 840 12.61 19.57 -3.74
CA GLN A 840 11.59 20.41 -3.10
C GLN A 840 11.78 20.53 -1.59
N GLU A 841 12.17 19.46 -0.91
CA GLU A 841 12.44 19.50 0.53
C GLU A 841 13.70 20.30 0.86
N ILE A 842 14.72 20.21 -0.01
CA ILE A 842 15.96 20.99 0.09
C ILE A 842 15.66 22.48 -0.08
N GLU A 843 14.82 22.87 -1.04
CA GLU A 843 14.42 24.26 -1.23
C GLU A 843 13.65 24.81 -0.03
N LEU A 844 12.80 23.99 0.60
CA LEU A 844 12.13 24.41 1.83
C LEU A 844 13.10 24.54 3.01
N ALA A 845 14.14 23.70 3.09
CA ALA A 845 15.20 23.89 4.09
C ALA A 845 15.94 25.22 3.88
N ALA A 846 16.26 25.58 2.63
CA ALA A 846 16.84 26.87 2.29
C ALA A 846 15.89 28.05 2.61
N GLN A 847 14.59 27.89 2.41
CA GLN A 847 13.59 28.87 2.82
C GLN A 847 13.55 29.04 4.34
N ARG A 848 13.53 27.93 5.10
CA ARG A 848 13.57 27.93 6.56
C ARG A 848 14.82 28.63 7.09
N LEU A 849 15.99 28.40 6.48
CA LEU A 849 17.23 29.10 6.79
C LEU A 849 17.07 30.62 6.69
N ALA A 850 16.43 31.13 5.64
CA ALA A 850 16.20 32.57 5.48
C ALA A 850 15.28 33.14 6.57
N VAL A 851 14.23 32.41 6.97
CA VAL A 851 13.33 32.82 8.06
C VAL A 851 14.08 32.85 9.39
N ILE A 852 14.90 31.83 9.67
CA ILE A 852 15.73 31.76 10.89
C ILE A 852 16.68 32.95 10.94
N LYS A 853 17.44 33.24 9.88
CA LYS A 853 18.34 34.41 9.84
C LYS A 853 17.62 35.72 10.14
N SER A 854 16.41 35.90 9.58
CA SER A 854 15.60 37.09 9.86
C SER A 854 15.21 37.20 11.33
N HIS A 855 14.79 36.10 11.94
CA HIS A 855 14.48 36.02 13.38
C HIS A 855 15.69 36.33 14.25
N LEU A 856 16.87 35.76 13.95
CA LEU A 856 18.10 36.02 14.71
C LEU A 856 18.52 37.50 14.67
N GLN A 857 18.31 38.18 13.53
CA GLN A 857 18.53 39.62 13.41
C GLN A 857 17.51 40.46 14.21
N GLN A 858 16.28 39.97 14.38
CA GLN A 858 15.31 40.58 15.27
C GLN A 858 15.70 40.39 16.74
N LEU A 859 16.15 39.19 17.14
CA LEU A 859 16.67 38.95 18.48
C LEU A 859 17.86 39.85 18.79
N GLU A 860 18.80 40.03 17.85
CA GLU A 860 19.96 40.91 18.03
C GLU A 860 19.54 42.35 18.32
N ARG A 861 18.61 42.91 17.53
CA ARG A 861 18.05 44.25 17.75
C ARG A 861 17.33 44.40 19.09
N ASN A 862 16.73 43.32 19.58
CA ASN A 862 16.04 43.28 20.87
C ASN A 862 16.99 42.99 22.05
N GLY A 863 18.30 42.84 21.79
CA GLY A 863 19.29 42.48 22.80
C GLY A 863 19.09 41.06 23.35
N MET A 864 18.47 40.16 22.58
CA MET A 864 18.20 38.76 22.93
C MET A 864 19.20 37.79 22.27
N VAL A 865 20.31 38.32 21.73
CA VAL A 865 21.52 37.57 21.40
C VAL A 865 22.52 37.78 22.54
N ILE A 866 22.67 36.76 23.40
CA ILE A 866 23.46 36.83 24.63
C ILE A 866 24.90 36.36 24.42
N ASP A 867 25.79 36.65 25.38
CA ASP A 867 27.09 35.99 25.41
C ASP A 867 26.92 34.52 25.88
N PRO A 868 27.69 33.55 25.36
CA PRO A 868 27.54 32.13 25.72
C PRO A 868 27.67 31.83 27.23
N ALA A 869 28.29 32.72 28.01
CA ALA A 869 28.39 32.55 29.47
C ALA A 869 27.09 32.92 30.22
N ASP A 870 26.12 33.56 29.56
CA ASP A 870 24.95 34.16 30.21
C ASP A 870 23.73 33.21 30.29
N TRP A 871 23.84 31.95 29.85
CA TRP A 871 22.73 30.98 29.84
C TRP A 871 22.07 30.73 31.22
N GLY A 872 22.79 31.00 32.31
CA GLY A 872 22.28 30.94 33.69
C GLY A 872 21.55 32.18 34.19
N GLY A 873 21.48 33.26 33.40
CA GLY A 873 20.92 34.54 33.85
C GLY A 873 19.39 34.60 33.89
N ASP A 874 18.83 35.42 34.77
CA ASP A 874 17.38 35.62 34.93
C ASP A 874 16.68 36.05 33.64
N LYS A 875 17.36 36.83 32.81
CA LYS A 875 16.86 37.27 31.50
C LYS A 875 16.61 36.10 30.57
N VAL A 876 17.50 35.10 30.58
CA VAL A 876 17.37 33.86 29.80
C VAL A 876 16.23 33.02 30.36
N THR A 877 16.17 32.88 31.69
CA THR A 877 15.06 32.21 32.37
C THR A 877 13.71 32.77 31.93
N ALA A 878 13.55 34.10 31.96
CA ALA A 878 12.30 34.75 31.55
C ALA A 878 11.97 34.53 30.06
N ALA A 879 12.97 34.56 29.18
CA ALA A 879 12.78 34.35 27.75
C ALA A 879 12.38 32.91 27.38
N LEU A 880 12.71 31.94 28.24
CA LEU A 880 12.44 30.52 28.01
C LEU A 880 11.19 30.01 28.73
N GLN A 881 10.34 30.89 29.28
CA GLN A 881 9.11 30.52 30.01
C GLN A 881 7.91 30.20 29.11
N ASP A 882 7.93 30.57 27.83
CA ASP A 882 6.82 30.33 26.90
C ASP A 882 6.89 28.92 26.30
N GLU A 883 5.91 28.07 26.64
CA GLU A 883 5.80 26.68 26.16
C GLU A 883 5.62 26.56 24.64
N HIS A 884 5.22 27.63 23.96
CA HIS A 884 5.03 27.64 22.52
C HIS A 884 6.29 28.03 21.73
N SER A 885 7.33 28.53 22.40
CA SER A 885 8.57 28.96 21.77
C SER A 885 9.83 28.47 22.51
N SER A 886 9.70 27.54 23.45
CA SER A 886 10.83 27.01 24.24
C SER A 886 10.64 25.55 24.56
N TYR A 887 11.56 24.69 24.09
CA TYR A 887 11.62 23.29 24.53
C TYR A 887 11.81 23.17 26.05
N VAL A 888 12.57 24.10 26.65
CA VAL A 888 12.77 24.15 28.11
C VAL A 888 11.45 24.30 28.86
N ALA A 889 10.59 25.25 28.47
CA ALA A 889 9.29 25.43 29.12
C ALA A 889 8.32 24.29 28.83
N ARG A 890 8.22 23.88 27.56
CA ARG A 890 7.33 22.79 27.13
C ARG A 890 7.62 21.50 27.92
N ASP A 891 8.88 21.09 27.95
CA ASP A 891 9.28 19.81 28.54
C ASP A 891 9.25 19.85 30.06
N ARG A 892 9.63 20.97 30.67
CA ARG A 892 9.46 21.20 32.12
C ARG A 892 8.01 21.08 32.55
N LYS A 893 7.09 21.71 31.81
CA LYS A 893 5.65 21.63 32.11
C LYS A 893 5.15 20.19 32.01
N TYR A 894 5.50 19.50 30.91
CA TYR A 894 5.08 18.13 30.68
C TYR A 894 5.59 17.19 31.78
N ILE A 895 6.88 17.26 32.13
CA ILE A 895 7.46 16.46 33.21
C ILE A 895 6.81 16.81 34.56
N GLY A 896 6.52 18.09 34.81
CA GLY A 896 5.79 18.54 36.00
C GLY A 896 4.38 17.95 36.09
N GLN A 897 3.65 17.87 34.98
CA GLN A 897 2.31 17.26 34.92
C GLN A 897 2.37 15.76 35.25
N LEU A 898 3.28 15.03 34.62
CA LEU A 898 3.46 13.60 34.88
C LEU A 898 3.88 13.31 36.33
N ARG A 899 4.59 14.25 37.00
CA ARG A 899 4.90 14.11 38.44
C ARG A 899 3.66 14.28 39.29
N GLN A 900 2.82 15.25 38.96
CA GLN A 900 1.56 15.47 39.68
C GLN A 900 0.64 14.26 39.53
N GLU A 901 0.57 13.65 38.34
CA GLU A 901 -0.18 12.40 38.11
C GLU A 901 0.36 11.26 38.95
N GLU A 902 1.68 11.04 38.95
CA GLU A 902 2.31 10.02 39.79
C GLU A 902 2.12 10.25 41.30
N ASP A 903 2.20 11.51 41.76
CA ASP A 903 1.92 11.87 43.15
C ASP A 903 0.46 11.57 43.53
N LEU A 904 -0.49 11.78 42.61
CA LEU A 904 -1.90 11.44 42.81
C LEU A 904 -2.13 9.92 42.83
N GLU A 905 -1.45 9.15 41.98
CA GLU A 905 -1.51 7.69 41.98
C GLU A 905 -0.93 7.09 43.28
N ASN A 906 0.19 7.64 43.74
CA ASN A 906 0.81 7.26 45.01
C ASN A 906 -0.09 7.60 46.21
N GLN A 907 -0.76 8.76 46.19
CA GLN A 907 -1.73 9.14 47.21
C GLN A 907 -3.00 8.27 47.19
N ALA A 908 -3.43 7.79 46.01
CA ALA A 908 -4.59 6.91 45.89
C ALA A 908 -4.29 5.45 46.29
N SER A 909 -3.02 5.04 46.26
CA SER A 909 -2.57 3.70 46.64
C SER A 909 -2.32 3.53 48.14
N LEU A 910 -2.16 4.64 48.88
CA LEU A 910 -2.03 4.72 50.33
C LEU A 910 -3.41 4.84 51.00
#